data_AF-A0A9X5IP23-F1
#
_entry.id   AF-A0A9X5IP23-F1
#
_cell.length_a   1.000
_cell.length_b   1.000
_cell.length_c   1.000
_cell.angle_alpha   90.00
_cell.angle_beta   90.00
_cell.angle_gamma   90.00
#
_symmetry.space_group_name_H-M   'P 1'
#
loop_
_entity.id
_entity.type
_entity.pdbx_description
1 polymer ?
#
loop_
_entity_poly.entity_id
_entity_poly.type
_entity_poly.pdbx_seq_one_letter_code
_entity_poly.pdbx_strand_id
1 'polypeptide(L)'
;MAHQITNGPGDRTFLRLNMLKYQGTYPPAEDEPLAKADDLYVKIVGDRALLEVERNLLLQTQEEDAALWWCLLEVYGRRAPRGVILTLDASQLLNEREAQRQAMALGLRQRLSELAGRWGNRLPLQVVVAGCEEMEGFALLPIQDASPVLSFPPGCSPQVPAGLAQRIQGLFSFSPGEIMGWMEAQPNRRNRCQVYGFSVAWAELAQRTEAFLQLALAAPPGQKQCWMQRLYFCSGHDTGMPSSTVYQTLLKAMVAAKKNTRLWRWWRGCRRVIPRSPAINVGIVAALLCGVLVGSYLLERQRLARLAEALSAFESPQAARSHAHLDAQYLRQLVIARQMRDDNLTGRLPVGREIAQDTRRLYRQWLMGALLTDSRHRLEQALTVNDGNLAVPLAAYLTLNGGATAAQQENTVAWLAESWRHDPLLGLSADQRSELVVHLRELLLEIRPGEARLNEALIEQNRQRLAQKQRPDRLLEQLLAWIEQEKMPPGEHDSEIDLLFRSEHQPQVSRMLRGSYSREGYQRLLEAMRQQFPEIVANDNQVMGLRETLSPALAESVMQRYYANYISYWQALPTKLTFALPSDGDDWGRWLTRLAQDESPLFILLAILAEETQLSPAQQGEHAARASDPVSRHFDALRRTLAKPAFNTSLQMALMATAREIRIAEEGETVAEKASGALTESVLAAPPLLQPLLQQLLDSSRAALTQRQHARLNRFWKRDLAAACRLALEDRYPFDSQAQEEVLLADFNRWFSPAGELASVMVRAENGQLSSRLFSQVVPIQRFLFAESKEKAALAFSLSAENMHPDIDSFVLTDGDQVLRYAHGPLRPVNFHWPGSAATGEVQAQIVLKNGETQSRVFRGRWAWFRLFEQIDEHKREGEARLSLDVAGYPVNMRVAFATASAVPEALRQRLLCPQEDLFS
;
A
#
# COMPACT_ATOMS: atom_id res chain seq x y z
N MET A 1 4.54 20.66 -46.38
CA MET A 1 3.45 19.65 -46.37
C MET A 1 2.25 20.02 -47.26
N ALA A 2 1.75 21.26 -47.28
CA ALA A 2 0.64 21.68 -48.17
C ALA A 2 0.86 21.40 -49.68
N HIS A 3 2.12 21.33 -50.13
CA HIS A 3 2.46 21.08 -51.54
C HIS A 3 2.29 19.61 -52.00
N GLN A 4 2.17 18.65 -51.07
CA GLN A 4 1.95 17.23 -51.40
C GLN A 4 0.45 16.85 -51.52
N ILE A 5 -0.47 17.72 -51.10
CA ILE A 5 -1.91 17.41 -51.04
C ILE A 5 -2.62 17.73 -52.37
N THR A 6 -1.99 18.48 -53.28
CA THR A 6 -2.68 19.07 -54.44
C THR A 6 -2.40 18.44 -55.80
N ASN A 7 -1.47 17.50 -55.96
CA ASN A 7 -1.09 16.98 -57.29
C ASN A 7 -1.13 15.44 -57.41
N GLY A 8 -2.29 14.88 -57.75
CA GLY A 8 -2.47 13.49 -58.21
C GLY A 8 -3.94 13.13 -58.46
N PRO A 9 -4.30 12.41 -59.55
CA PRO A 9 -5.64 12.41 -60.12
C PRO A 9 -6.64 11.49 -59.40
N GLY A 10 -7.81 12.03 -59.03
CA GLY A 10 -9.07 11.28 -58.90
C GLY A 10 -9.33 10.45 -57.62
N ASP A 11 -10.04 11.06 -56.68
CA ASP A 11 -11.15 10.45 -55.89
C ASP A 11 -10.86 9.44 -54.74
N ARG A 12 -9.69 9.50 -54.07
CA ARG A 12 -9.26 8.39 -53.18
C ARG A 12 -8.68 8.80 -51.81
N THR A 13 -9.25 9.80 -51.13
CA THR A 13 -8.79 10.24 -49.81
C THR A 13 -9.80 9.93 -48.70
N PHE A 14 -9.36 9.25 -47.63
CA PHE A 14 -10.11 9.06 -46.39
C PHE A 14 -9.50 9.89 -45.26
N LEU A 15 -10.34 10.38 -44.35
CA LEU A 15 -9.91 11.11 -43.15
C LEU A 15 -10.10 10.19 -41.94
N ARG A 16 -9.03 9.89 -41.20
CA ARG A 16 -9.05 9.13 -39.96
C ARG A 16 -8.90 10.09 -38.77
N LEU A 17 -9.86 10.01 -37.85
CA LEU A 17 -9.86 10.67 -36.55
C LEU A 17 -9.44 9.61 -35.52
N ASN A 18 -8.21 9.74 -35.00
CA ASN A 18 -7.62 8.77 -34.09
C ASN A 18 -7.75 9.19 -32.63
N MET A 19 -8.53 8.43 -31.84
CA MET A 19 -8.72 8.70 -30.40
C MET A 19 -7.92 7.75 -29.50
N LEU A 20 -7.08 6.88 -30.07
CA LEU A 20 -6.23 5.99 -29.30
C LEU A 20 -5.21 6.81 -28.48
N LYS A 21 -4.91 6.39 -27.26
CA LYS A 21 -3.78 6.99 -26.50
C LYS A 21 -2.49 6.55 -27.16
N TYR A 22 -1.54 7.49 -27.30
CA TYR A 22 -0.19 7.16 -27.76
C TYR A 22 0.47 6.24 -26.73
N GLN A 23 0.61 4.95 -27.06
CA GLN A 23 1.40 4.00 -26.29
C GLN A 23 2.87 4.16 -26.71
N GLY A 24 3.53 5.17 -26.16
CA GLY A 24 4.99 5.14 -26.08
C GLY A 24 5.41 3.99 -25.16
N THR A 25 6.57 3.39 -25.39
CA THR A 25 7.12 2.25 -24.61
C THR A 25 7.55 2.63 -23.18
N TYR A 26 6.95 3.66 -22.57
CA TYR A 26 7.15 4.06 -21.18
C TYR A 26 5.89 4.78 -20.66
N PRO A 27 5.38 4.48 -19.45
CA PRO A 27 4.28 5.24 -18.88
C PRO A 27 4.77 6.65 -18.46
N PRO A 28 4.09 7.74 -18.87
CA PRO A 28 4.37 9.07 -18.35
C PRO A 28 3.92 9.20 -16.89
N ALA A 29 4.61 10.02 -16.10
CA ALA A 29 4.22 10.33 -14.72
C ALA A 29 2.90 11.13 -14.68
N GLU A 30 2.18 11.06 -13.55
CA GLU A 30 0.80 11.58 -13.38
C GLU A 30 0.63 13.08 -13.69
N ASP A 31 1.72 13.86 -13.71
CA ASP A 31 1.72 15.31 -13.95
C ASP A 31 2.50 15.77 -15.20
N GLU A 32 2.90 14.86 -16.09
CA GLU A 32 3.69 15.21 -17.29
C GLU A 32 2.81 15.30 -18.56
N PRO A 33 2.90 16.39 -19.36
CA PRO A 33 2.17 16.49 -20.61
C PRO A 33 2.71 15.49 -21.63
N LEU A 34 1.81 14.71 -22.24
CA LEU A 34 2.11 13.72 -23.28
C LEU A 34 2.98 14.33 -24.39
N ALA A 35 4.07 13.64 -24.76
CA ALA A 35 4.99 14.04 -25.82
C ALA A 35 4.24 14.44 -27.10
N LYS A 36 4.64 15.55 -27.73
CA LYS A 36 4.11 16.02 -29.02
C LYS A 36 4.41 14.99 -30.11
N ALA A 37 3.50 14.05 -30.33
CA ALA A 37 3.38 13.37 -31.61
C ALA A 37 2.95 14.41 -32.65
N ASP A 38 3.49 14.36 -33.87
CA ASP A 38 2.95 15.18 -34.95
C ASP A 38 1.43 14.95 -35.04
N ASP A 39 0.62 15.99 -34.88
CA ASP A 39 -0.84 15.85 -34.76
C ASP A 39 -1.53 15.42 -36.07
N LEU A 40 -0.76 15.33 -37.16
CA LEU A 40 -1.23 15.07 -38.52
C LEU A 40 -0.26 14.19 -39.33
N TYR A 41 -0.72 13.03 -39.79
CA TYR A 41 0.05 12.14 -40.67
C TYR A 41 -0.65 11.89 -42.01
N VAL A 42 0.11 11.81 -43.09
CA VAL A 42 -0.37 11.35 -44.40
C VAL A 42 0.24 9.98 -44.69
N LYS A 43 -0.59 8.94 -44.81
CA LYS A 43 -0.17 7.58 -45.20
C LYS A 43 -0.75 7.22 -46.56
N ILE A 44 0.10 6.77 -47.49
CA ILE A 44 -0.34 6.24 -48.79
C ILE A 44 -0.52 4.73 -48.67
N VAL A 45 -1.72 4.25 -49.02
CA VAL A 45 -2.19 2.87 -48.85
C VAL A 45 -2.64 2.34 -50.20
N GLY A 46 -1.76 1.58 -50.86
CA GLY A 46 -1.97 1.13 -52.23
C GLY A 46 -2.11 2.32 -53.18
N ASP A 47 -3.32 2.54 -53.73
CA ASP A 47 -3.63 3.63 -54.66
C ASP A 47 -4.44 4.78 -54.01
N ARG A 48 -4.46 4.85 -52.68
CA ARG A 48 -5.26 5.79 -51.88
C ARG A 48 -4.41 6.52 -50.84
N ALA A 49 -4.86 7.71 -50.42
CA ALA A 49 -4.23 8.46 -49.33
C ALA A 49 -5.15 8.48 -48.09
N LEU A 50 -4.58 8.21 -46.93
CA LEU A 50 -5.23 8.28 -45.62
C LEU A 50 -4.58 9.43 -44.85
N LEU A 51 -5.39 10.42 -44.47
CA LEU A 51 -4.96 11.47 -43.56
C LEU A 51 -5.39 11.09 -42.14
N GLU A 52 -4.45 11.03 -41.21
CA GLU A 52 -4.67 10.66 -39.82
C GLU A 52 -4.50 11.89 -38.94
N VAL A 53 -5.53 12.20 -38.16
CA VAL A 53 -5.60 13.31 -37.20
C VAL A 53 -5.58 12.70 -35.80
N GLU A 54 -4.61 13.07 -34.99
CA GLU A 54 -4.44 12.52 -33.63
C GLU A 54 -5.36 13.18 -32.60
N ARG A 55 -5.49 12.52 -31.44
CA ARG A 55 -6.46 12.86 -30.39
C ARG A 55 -6.37 14.31 -29.91
N ASN A 56 -5.16 14.85 -29.76
CA ASN A 56 -4.94 16.19 -29.19
C ASN A 56 -5.56 17.28 -30.08
N LEU A 57 -5.30 17.21 -31.39
CA LEU A 57 -5.87 18.11 -32.39
C LEU A 57 -7.40 17.95 -32.54
N LEU A 58 -7.95 16.77 -32.26
CA LEU A 58 -9.39 16.54 -32.24
C LEU A 58 -10.08 17.13 -31.00
N LEU A 59 -9.40 17.10 -29.86
CA LEU A 59 -9.91 17.60 -28.58
C LEU A 59 -9.57 19.07 -28.33
N GLN A 60 -8.69 19.67 -29.14
CA GLN A 60 -8.24 21.06 -29.02
C GLN A 60 -7.74 21.39 -27.63
N THR A 61 -6.79 20.57 -27.17
CA THR A 61 -6.19 20.70 -25.83
C THR A 61 -5.35 21.97 -25.67
N GLN A 62 -4.89 22.56 -26.78
CA GLN A 62 -4.11 23.80 -26.82
C GLN A 62 -4.81 24.86 -27.69
N GLU A 63 -4.56 26.14 -27.42
CA GLU A 63 -5.14 27.25 -28.19
C GLU A 63 -4.76 27.20 -29.68
N GLU A 64 -3.58 26.66 -30.00
CA GLU A 64 -3.05 26.54 -31.38
C GLU A 64 -3.76 25.43 -32.20
N ASP A 65 -4.33 24.42 -31.54
CA ASP A 65 -4.97 23.25 -32.18
C ASP A 65 -6.19 23.67 -33.02
N ALA A 66 -6.92 24.69 -32.56
CA ALA A 66 -8.06 25.23 -33.28
C ALA A 66 -7.62 25.84 -34.63
N ALA A 67 -6.52 26.58 -34.65
CA ALA A 67 -5.98 27.18 -35.88
C ALA A 67 -5.46 26.11 -36.86
N LEU A 68 -4.80 25.06 -36.34
CA LEU A 68 -4.32 23.93 -37.14
C LEU A 68 -5.45 23.13 -37.76
N TRP A 69 -6.54 22.89 -37.01
CA TRP A 69 -7.73 22.22 -37.51
C TRP A 69 -8.40 23.02 -38.65
N TRP A 70 -8.54 24.34 -38.50
CA TRP A 70 -9.08 25.18 -39.58
C TRP A 70 -8.18 25.19 -40.82
N CYS A 71 -6.85 25.26 -40.65
CA CYS A 71 -5.90 25.13 -41.76
C CYS A 71 -6.07 23.80 -42.51
N LEU A 72 -6.28 22.70 -41.80
CA LEU A 72 -6.52 21.38 -42.40
C LEU A 72 -7.80 21.38 -43.27
N LEU A 73 -8.89 21.98 -42.78
CA LEU A 73 -10.14 22.10 -43.53
C LEU A 73 -10.01 23.02 -44.76
N GLU A 74 -9.13 24.02 -44.71
CA GLU A 74 -8.81 24.88 -45.84
C GLU A 74 -7.97 24.15 -46.89
N VAL A 75 -6.98 23.36 -46.46
CA VAL A 75 -6.07 22.58 -47.32
C VAL A 75 -6.82 21.53 -48.15
N TYR A 76 -7.88 20.90 -47.61
CA TYR A 76 -8.76 20.01 -48.40
C TYR A 76 -9.64 20.75 -49.43
N GLY A 77 -9.81 22.06 -49.28
CA GLY A 77 -10.62 22.89 -50.16
C GLY A 77 -12.09 22.47 -50.24
N ARG A 78 -12.73 22.67 -51.40
CA ARG A 78 -14.15 22.33 -51.65
C ARG A 78 -14.40 20.84 -51.96
N ARG A 79 -13.37 19.99 -52.02
CA ARG A 79 -13.51 18.56 -52.39
C ARG A 79 -13.70 17.72 -51.12
N ALA A 80 -14.82 16.99 -51.05
CA ALA A 80 -15.15 16.15 -49.91
C ALA A 80 -14.30 14.86 -49.87
N PRO A 81 -13.85 14.41 -48.69
CA PRO A 81 -13.28 13.06 -48.55
C PRO A 81 -14.34 11.99 -48.84
N ARG A 82 -13.90 10.77 -49.19
CA ARG A 82 -14.81 9.66 -49.46
C ARG A 82 -15.58 9.18 -48.23
N GLY A 83 -15.01 9.41 -47.05
CA GLY A 83 -15.57 9.02 -45.77
C GLY A 83 -14.63 9.37 -44.64
N VAL A 84 -15.17 9.33 -43.43
CA VAL A 84 -14.45 9.57 -42.18
C VAL A 84 -14.33 8.24 -41.44
N ILE A 85 -13.16 7.96 -40.88
CA ILE A 85 -12.92 6.80 -40.02
C ILE A 85 -12.68 7.33 -38.62
N LEU A 86 -13.45 6.89 -37.63
CA LEU A 86 -13.24 7.23 -36.22
C LEU A 86 -12.71 5.98 -35.51
N THR A 87 -11.49 6.04 -34.96
CA THR A 87 -10.92 4.95 -34.16
C THR A 87 -11.03 5.27 -32.67
N LEU A 88 -11.73 4.41 -31.93
CA LEU A 88 -11.97 4.46 -30.49
C LEU A 88 -11.26 3.31 -29.79
N ASP A 89 -10.94 3.49 -28.52
CA ASP A 89 -10.30 2.51 -27.65
C ASP A 89 -11.33 1.88 -26.71
N ALA A 90 -11.47 0.54 -26.75
CA ALA A 90 -12.38 -0.21 -25.90
C ALA A 90 -12.07 -0.02 -24.42
N SER A 91 -10.78 -0.01 -24.06
CA SER A 91 -10.32 0.16 -22.68
C SER A 91 -10.71 1.55 -22.14
N GLN A 92 -10.61 2.60 -22.96
CA GLN A 92 -11.00 3.96 -22.55
C GLN A 92 -12.51 4.08 -22.37
N LEU A 93 -13.29 3.46 -23.26
CA LEU A 93 -14.74 3.42 -23.11
C LEU A 93 -15.15 2.71 -21.80
N LEU A 94 -14.44 1.65 -21.41
CA LEU A 94 -14.70 0.86 -20.20
C LEU A 94 -14.11 1.44 -18.91
N ASN A 95 -12.98 2.15 -18.96
CA ASN A 95 -12.23 2.50 -17.75
C ASN A 95 -12.23 4.01 -17.43
N GLU A 96 -12.44 4.91 -18.40
CA GLU A 96 -12.48 6.35 -18.10
C GLU A 96 -13.72 6.74 -17.26
N ARG A 97 -13.72 7.93 -16.64
CA ARG A 97 -14.90 8.40 -15.90
C ARG A 97 -16.00 8.84 -16.87
N GLU A 98 -17.26 8.77 -16.45
CA GLU A 98 -18.39 9.17 -17.30
C GLU A 98 -18.27 10.61 -17.82
N ALA A 99 -17.89 11.56 -16.95
CA ALA A 99 -17.68 12.95 -17.34
C ALA A 99 -16.59 13.12 -18.42
N GLN A 100 -15.51 12.34 -18.36
CA GLN A 100 -14.43 12.39 -19.35
C GLN A 100 -14.89 11.83 -20.70
N ARG A 101 -15.62 10.70 -20.70
CA ARG A 101 -16.23 10.15 -21.92
C ARG A 101 -17.22 11.11 -22.56
N GLN A 102 -18.07 11.76 -21.76
CA GLN A 102 -19.03 12.74 -22.25
C GLN A 102 -18.32 13.96 -22.84
N ALA A 103 -17.30 14.51 -22.17
CA ALA A 103 -16.48 15.61 -22.69
C ALA A 103 -15.80 15.25 -24.02
N MET A 104 -15.24 14.04 -24.11
CA MET A 104 -14.63 13.51 -25.34
C MET A 104 -15.64 13.38 -26.48
N ALA A 105 -16.83 12.84 -26.20
CA ALA A 105 -17.90 12.73 -27.18
C ALA A 105 -18.43 14.11 -27.63
N LEU A 106 -18.51 15.09 -26.72
CA LEU A 106 -18.90 16.47 -27.05
C LEU A 106 -17.87 17.16 -27.94
N GLY A 107 -16.57 17.00 -27.66
CA GLY A 107 -15.48 17.52 -28.50
C GLY A 107 -15.52 16.92 -29.90
N LEU A 108 -15.67 15.59 -30.01
CA LEU A 108 -15.83 14.92 -31.29
C LEU A 108 -17.08 15.35 -32.05
N ARG A 109 -18.20 15.57 -31.35
CA ARG A 109 -19.44 16.07 -31.97
C ARG A 109 -19.20 17.38 -32.70
N GLN A 110 -18.45 18.29 -32.08
CA GLN A 110 -18.10 19.57 -32.69
C GLN A 110 -17.24 19.36 -33.94
N ARG A 111 -16.20 18.54 -33.88
CA ARG A 111 -15.35 18.23 -35.05
C ARG A 111 -16.14 17.60 -36.20
N LEU A 112 -16.99 16.61 -35.90
CA LEU A 112 -17.84 15.95 -36.90
C LEU A 112 -18.86 16.92 -37.54
N SER A 113 -19.43 17.83 -36.74
CA SER A 113 -20.36 18.85 -37.23
C SER A 113 -19.66 19.86 -38.14
N GLU A 114 -18.41 20.21 -37.86
CA GLU A 114 -17.60 21.07 -38.74
C GLU A 114 -17.25 20.38 -40.07
N LEU A 115 -16.89 19.08 -40.04
CA LEU A 115 -16.69 18.27 -41.25
C LEU A 115 -17.96 18.19 -42.10
N ALA A 116 -19.11 17.91 -41.46
CA ALA A 116 -20.40 17.82 -42.11
C ALA A 116 -20.94 19.18 -42.59
N GLY A 117 -20.64 20.26 -41.88
CA GLY A 117 -20.93 21.64 -42.28
C GLY A 117 -20.20 22.03 -43.56
N ARG A 118 -18.92 21.65 -43.65
CA ARG A 118 -18.04 21.94 -44.79
C ARG A 118 -18.40 21.18 -46.07
N TRP A 119 -18.71 19.88 -45.98
CA TRP A 119 -18.92 19.01 -47.15
C TRP A 119 -20.32 18.38 -47.26
N GLY A 120 -21.22 18.68 -46.33
CA GLY A 120 -22.63 18.25 -46.32
C GLY A 120 -22.92 16.94 -45.56
N ASN A 121 -24.19 16.69 -45.23
CA ASN A 121 -24.72 15.55 -44.45
C ASN A 121 -24.49 14.14 -45.06
N ARG A 122 -23.69 14.01 -46.13
CA ARG A 122 -23.52 12.76 -46.87
C ARG A 122 -22.20 12.04 -46.58
N LEU A 123 -21.35 12.56 -45.70
CA LEU A 123 -20.09 11.92 -45.35
C LEU A 123 -20.34 10.62 -44.55
N PRO A 124 -20.00 9.45 -45.09
CA PRO A 124 -20.12 8.20 -44.35
C PRO A 124 -19.06 8.12 -43.26
N LEU A 125 -19.49 7.86 -42.03
CA LEU A 125 -18.63 7.64 -40.88
C LEU A 125 -18.48 6.13 -40.61
N GLN A 126 -17.26 5.64 -40.55
CA GLN A 126 -16.93 4.29 -40.13
C GLN A 126 -16.29 4.36 -38.75
N VAL A 127 -16.92 3.74 -37.76
CA VAL A 127 -16.41 3.69 -36.38
C VAL A 127 -15.70 2.36 -36.17
N VAL A 128 -14.51 2.41 -35.59
CA VAL A 128 -13.72 1.24 -35.23
C VAL A 128 -13.43 1.31 -33.74
N VAL A 129 -13.83 0.28 -33.01
CA VAL A 129 -13.48 0.08 -31.60
C VAL A 129 -12.34 -0.94 -31.56
N ALA A 130 -11.15 -0.49 -31.19
CA ALA A 130 -9.93 -1.29 -31.08
C ALA A 130 -9.63 -1.65 -29.63
N GLY A 131 -8.78 -2.67 -29.39
CA GLY A 131 -8.41 -3.10 -28.05
C GLY A 131 -9.47 -3.99 -27.37
N CYS A 132 -10.38 -4.61 -28.13
CA CYS A 132 -11.39 -5.51 -27.56
C CYS A 132 -10.77 -6.80 -26.98
N GLU A 133 -9.57 -7.17 -27.43
CA GLU A 133 -8.78 -8.29 -26.93
C GLU A 133 -8.24 -8.10 -25.51
N GLU A 134 -8.06 -6.84 -25.10
CA GLU A 134 -7.55 -6.49 -23.78
C GLU A 134 -8.64 -6.61 -22.70
N MET A 135 -9.88 -6.89 -23.10
CA MET A 135 -10.99 -7.14 -22.19
C MET A 135 -10.79 -8.45 -21.44
N GLU A 136 -11.04 -8.41 -20.13
CA GLU A 136 -10.95 -9.61 -19.29
C GLU A 136 -11.84 -10.74 -19.83
N GLY A 137 -11.24 -11.92 -20.01
CA GLY A 137 -11.92 -13.11 -20.52
C GLY A 137 -11.94 -13.26 -22.04
N PHE A 138 -11.63 -12.23 -22.84
CA PHE A 138 -11.67 -12.32 -24.31
C PHE A 138 -10.72 -13.40 -24.86
N ALA A 139 -9.46 -13.41 -24.39
CA ALA A 139 -8.43 -14.36 -24.83
C ALA A 139 -8.72 -15.83 -24.45
N LEU A 140 -9.65 -16.07 -23.52
CA LEU A 140 -10.03 -17.40 -23.04
C LEU A 140 -11.22 -18.00 -23.82
N LEU A 141 -11.84 -17.20 -24.69
CA LEU A 141 -12.95 -17.64 -25.53
C LEU A 141 -12.41 -18.18 -26.87
N PRO A 142 -12.99 -19.27 -27.41
CA PRO A 142 -12.54 -19.87 -28.67
C PRO A 142 -13.10 -19.07 -29.88
N ILE A 143 -12.87 -17.76 -29.92
CA ILE A 143 -13.32 -16.87 -30.99
C ILE A 143 -12.21 -16.77 -32.04
N GLN A 144 -12.36 -17.46 -33.17
CA GLN A 144 -11.45 -17.31 -34.31
C GLN A 144 -11.89 -16.14 -35.21
N ASP A 145 -11.05 -15.12 -35.34
CA ASP A 145 -11.13 -14.05 -36.37
C ASP A 145 -12.50 -13.36 -36.54
N ALA A 146 -13.25 -13.14 -35.45
CA ALA A 146 -14.44 -12.31 -35.52
C ALA A 146 -14.04 -10.84 -35.33
N SER A 147 -13.85 -10.09 -36.42
CA SER A 147 -14.01 -8.64 -36.41
C SER A 147 -15.47 -8.31 -36.75
N PRO A 148 -16.43 -8.43 -35.80
CA PRO A 148 -17.84 -8.28 -36.12
C PRO A 148 -18.12 -6.86 -36.61
N VAL A 149 -19.01 -6.76 -37.60
CA VAL A 149 -19.34 -5.50 -38.27
C VAL A 149 -20.84 -5.29 -38.25
N LEU A 150 -21.29 -4.19 -37.65
CA LEU A 150 -22.64 -3.70 -37.82
C LEU A 150 -22.66 -2.74 -39.01
N SER A 151 -23.52 -3.01 -39.99
CA SER A 151 -23.76 -2.13 -41.13
C SER A 151 -25.09 -1.41 -40.99
N PHE A 152 -25.13 -0.15 -41.43
CA PHE A 152 -26.30 0.71 -41.34
C PHE A 152 -26.71 1.19 -42.74
N PRO A 153 -28.02 1.30 -43.05
CA PRO A 153 -28.48 1.75 -44.36
C PRO A 153 -28.06 3.19 -44.66
N PRO A 154 -27.77 3.52 -45.94
CA PRO A 154 -27.40 4.88 -46.33
C PRO A 154 -28.56 5.86 -46.09
N GLY A 155 -28.28 6.95 -45.38
CA GLY A 155 -29.24 8.03 -45.17
C GLY A 155 -30.24 7.81 -44.03
N CYS A 156 -30.04 6.79 -43.18
CA CYS A 156 -30.68 6.79 -41.86
C CYS A 156 -30.20 8.01 -41.05
N SER A 157 -31.12 8.61 -40.30
CA SER A 157 -30.95 9.80 -39.44
C SER A 157 -29.54 9.95 -38.84
N PRO A 158 -29.01 11.18 -38.64
CA PRO A 158 -27.75 11.40 -37.92
C PRO A 158 -27.74 10.83 -36.48
N GLN A 159 -28.88 10.33 -36.01
CA GLN A 159 -29.03 9.66 -34.73
C GLN A 159 -28.62 8.19 -34.80
N VAL A 160 -27.89 7.76 -33.77
CA VAL A 160 -27.62 6.34 -33.52
C VAL A 160 -28.95 5.57 -33.44
N PRO A 161 -29.11 4.43 -34.13
CA PRO A 161 -30.34 3.66 -34.09
C PRO A 161 -30.67 3.23 -32.66
N ALA A 162 -31.94 3.36 -32.26
CA ALA A 162 -32.40 2.86 -30.96
C ALA A 162 -32.10 1.35 -30.83
N GLY A 163 -31.55 0.94 -29.69
CA GLY A 163 -31.17 -0.44 -29.42
C GLY A 163 -29.82 -0.84 -30.02
N LEU A 164 -28.91 0.11 -30.22
CA LEU A 164 -27.57 -0.21 -30.71
C LEU A 164 -26.82 -1.12 -29.73
N ALA A 165 -26.93 -0.90 -28.41
CA ALA A 165 -26.30 -1.75 -27.42
C ALA A 165 -26.81 -3.19 -27.48
N GLN A 166 -28.11 -3.40 -27.70
CA GLN A 166 -28.68 -4.75 -27.87
C GLN A 166 -28.13 -5.44 -29.14
N ARG A 167 -27.94 -4.69 -30.22
CA ARG A 167 -27.32 -5.19 -31.45
C ARG A 167 -25.83 -5.50 -31.29
N ILE A 168 -25.11 -4.73 -30.48
CA ILE A 168 -23.69 -4.98 -30.14
C ILE A 168 -23.59 -6.20 -29.21
N GLN A 169 -24.44 -6.30 -28.19
CA GLN A 169 -24.53 -7.46 -27.30
C GLN A 169 -24.78 -8.75 -28.09
N GLY A 170 -25.68 -8.70 -29.08
CA GLY A 170 -25.97 -9.81 -29.97
C GLY A 170 -24.82 -10.22 -30.91
N LEU A 171 -23.71 -9.47 -31.00
CA LEU A 171 -22.53 -9.87 -31.77
C LEU A 171 -21.77 -11.02 -31.09
N PHE A 172 -21.82 -11.07 -29.76
CA PHE A 172 -21.26 -12.13 -28.93
C PHE A 172 -22.33 -12.62 -27.95
N SER A 173 -23.36 -13.28 -28.48
CA SER A 173 -24.37 -13.96 -27.68
C SER A 173 -23.99 -15.43 -27.53
N PHE A 174 -23.52 -15.82 -26.35
CA PHE A 174 -23.24 -17.22 -26.01
C PHE A 174 -24.41 -17.82 -25.25
N SER A 175 -24.75 -19.07 -25.54
CA SER A 175 -25.72 -19.81 -24.74
C SER A 175 -25.13 -20.13 -23.36
N PRO A 176 -25.98 -20.24 -22.31
CA PRO A 176 -25.50 -20.64 -20.98
C PRO A 176 -24.72 -21.97 -21.00
N GLY A 177 -25.08 -22.90 -21.89
CA GLY A 177 -24.37 -24.18 -22.06
C GLY A 177 -22.97 -24.03 -22.66
N GLU A 178 -22.75 -23.12 -23.60
CA GLU A 178 -21.43 -22.84 -24.17
C GLU A 178 -20.51 -22.18 -23.14
N ILE A 179 -21.04 -21.21 -22.38
CA ILE A 179 -20.29 -20.55 -21.30
C ILE A 179 -19.88 -21.59 -20.24
N MET A 180 -20.80 -22.46 -19.84
CA MET A 180 -20.49 -23.54 -18.90
C MET A 180 -19.46 -24.52 -19.46
N GLY A 181 -19.56 -24.93 -20.72
CA GLY A 181 -18.58 -25.80 -21.37
C GLY A 181 -17.19 -25.17 -21.46
N TRP A 182 -17.09 -23.86 -21.68
CA TRP A 182 -15.81 -23.16 -21.66
C TRP A 182 -15.27 -22.99 -20.24
N MET A 183 -16.12 -22.73 -19.25
CA MET A 183 -15.71 -22.71 -17.84
C MET A 183 -15.18 -24.08 -17.40
N GLU A 184 -15.83 -25.18 -17.79
CA GLU A 184 -15.36 -26.54 -17.52
C GLU A 184 -14.01 -26.85 -18.18
N ALA A 185 -13.76 -26.29 -19.37
CA ALA A 185 -12.50 -26.45 -20.08
C ALA A 185 -11.33 -25.64 -19.49
N GLN A 186 -11.59 -24.67 -18.59
CA GLN A 186 -10.53 -23.84 -17.99
C GLN A 186 -9.99 -24.46 -16.67
N PRO A 187 -8.65 -24.61 -16.55
CA PRO A 187 -8.03 -25.29 -15.41
C PRO A 187 -8.14 -24.51 -14.09
N ASN A 188 -8.07 -23.18 -14.12
CA ASN A 188 -8.06 -22.33 -12.91
C ASN A 188 -9.38 -21.56 -12.73
N ARG A 189 -9.84 -21.42 -11.48
CA ARG A 189 -11.00 -20.64 -11.05
C ARG A 189 -10.98 -19.20 -11.56
N ARG A 190 -9.82 -18.54 -11.58
CA ARG A 190 -9.68 -17.17 -12.13
C ARG A 190 -10.10 -17.09 -13.60
N ASN A 191 -9.64 -18.03 -14.42
CA ASN A 191 -10.02 -18.11 -15.84
C ASN A 191 -11.51 -18.42 -16.00
N ARG A 192 -12.08 -19.28 -15.13
CA ARG A 192 -13.54 -19.53 -15.11
C ARG A 192 -14.34 -18.28 -14.78
N CYS A 193 -13.90 -17.49 -13.81
CA CYS A 193 -14.49 -16.20 -13.46
C CYS A 193 -14.38 -15.18 -14.60
N GLN A 194 -13.24 -15.15 -15.31
CA GLN A 194 -13.04 -14.26 -16.46
C GLN A 194 -13.91 -14.67 -17.66
N VAL A 195 -14.04 -15.97 -17.96
CA VAL A 195 -14.96 -16.48 -19.01
C VAL A 195 -16.41 -16.12 -18.70
N TYR A 196 -16.84 -16.24 -17.44
CA TYR A 196 -18.16 -15.82 -17.00
C TYR A 196 -18.36 -14.29 -17.09
N GLY A 197 -17.36 -13.55 -16.61
CA GLY A 197 -17.36 -12.09 -16.55
C GLY A 197 -17.35 -11.38 -17.91
N PHE A 198 -16.84 -12.04 -18.96
CA PHE A 198 -16.80 -11.46 -20.31
C PHE A 198 -18.17 -11.02 -20.81
N SER A 199 -19.23 -11.80 -20.56
CA SER A 199 -20.58 -11.49 -21.01
C SER A 199 -21.09 -10.15 -20.44
N VAL A 200 -20.74 -9.87 -19.17
CA VAL A 200 -21.06 -8.63 -18.47
C VAL A 200 -20.21 -7.48 -19.01
N ALA A 201 -18.90 -7.69 -19.15
CA ALA A 201 -17.98 -6.69 -19.69
C ALA A 201 -18.34 -6.28 -21.14
N TRP A 202 -18.76 -7.24 -21.98
CA TRP A 202 -19.23 -6.98 -23.34
C TRP A 202 -20.55 -6.20 -23.36
N ALA A 203 -21.49 -6.56 -22.47
CA ALA A 203 -22.73 -5.84 -22.32
C ALA A 203 -22.53 -4.39 -21.87
N GLU A 204 -21.56 -4.17 -20.99
CA GLU A 204 -21.15 -2.86 -20.52
C GLU A 204 -20.47 -2.03 -21.61
N LEU A 205 -19.55 -2.63 -22.39
CA LEU A 205 -18.93 -1.97 -23.56
C LEU A 205 -20.00 -1.55 -24.57
N ALA A 206 -20.98 -2.41 -24.82
CA ALA A 206 -22.09 -2.12 -25.74
C ALA A 206 -22.91 -0.90 -25.31
N GLN A 207 -23.27 -0.82 -24.02
CA GLN A 207 -24.00 0.32 -23.46
C GLN A 207 -23.18 1.61 -23.55
N ARG A 208 -21.90 1.55 -23.18
CA ARG A 208 -20.99 2.70 -23.19
C ARG A 208 -20.70 3.19 -24.61
N THR A 209 -20.58 2.27 -25.58
CA THR A 209 -20.41 2.60 -27.01
C THR A 209 -21.66 3.28 -27.58
N GLU A 210 -22.85 2.77 -27.26
CA GLU A 210 -24.11 3.41 -27.68
C GLU A 210 -24.23 4.82 -27.09
N ALA A 211 -24.05 4.99 -25.78
CA ALA A 211 -24.14 6.29 -25.12
C ALA A 211 -23.12 7.30 -25.69
N PHE A 212 -21.88 6.85 -25.92
CA PHE A 212 -20.83 7.67 -26.51
C PHE A 212 -21.19 8.13 -27.92
N LEU A 213 -21.61 7.22 -28.79
CA LEU A 213 -21.96 7.53 -30.18
C LEU A 213 -23.24 8.36 -30.28
N GLN A 214 -24.23 8.13 -29.39
CA GLN A 214 -25.44 8.95 -29.32
C GLN A 214 -25.08 10.41 -29.04
N LEU A 215 -24.13 10.64 -28.14
CA LEU A 215 -23.66 11.97 -27.79
C LEU A 215 -22.77 12.57 -28.89
N ALA A 216 -21.83 11.80 -29.46
CA ALA A 216 -20.90 12.25 -30.49
C ALA A 216 -21.59 12.54 -31.84
N LEU A 217 -22.66 11.82 -32.18
CA LEU A 217 -23.40 11.96 -33.43
C LEU A 217 -24.70 12.74 -33.29
N ALA A 218 -25.08 13.16 -32.08
CA ALA A 218 -26.22 14.05 -31.89
C ALA A 218 -26.05 15.30 -32.77
N ALA A 219 -27.03 15.57 -33.64
CA ALA A 219 -27.02 16.76 -34.47
C ALA A 219 -27.51 17.97 -33.63
N PRO A 220 -26.71 19.04 -33.47
CA PRO A 220 -27.20 20.28 -32.88
C PRO A 220 -28.33 20.88 -33.73
N PRO A 221 -29.34 21.54 -33.14
CA PRO A 221 -30.44 22.14 -33.89
C PRO A 221 -29.90 23.16 -34.90
N GLY A 222 -30.20 22.94 -36.19
CA GLY A 222 -29.74 23.79 -37.30
C GLY A 222 -28.35 23.47 -37.87
N GLN A 223 -27.62 22.50 -37.32
CA GLN A 223 -26.30 22.09 -37.82
C GLN A 223 -26.33 20.75 -38.58
N LYS A 224 -25.40 20.63 -39.53
CA LYS A 224 -25.19 19.45 -40.37
C LYS A 224 -24.33 18.43 -39.63
N GLN A 225 -24.55 17.12 -39.84
CA GLN A 225 -23.84 16.06 -39.12
C GLN A 225 -23.52 14.84 -40.01
N CYS A 226 -22.45 14.13 -39.69
CA CYS A 226 -22.06 12.88 -40.37
C CYS A 226 -23.04 11.73 -40.05
N TRP A 227 -23.13 10.72 -40.93
CA TRP A 227 -23.99 9.55 -40.70
C TRP A 227 -23.15 8.29 -40.51
N MET A 228 -23.52 7.45 -39.53
CA MET A 228 -22.80 6.21 -39.23
C MET A 228 -23.11 5.14 -40.29
N GLN A 229 -22.08 4.68 -41.01
CA GLN A 229 -22.18 3.67 -42.06
C GLN A 229 -21.86 2.26 -41.53
N ARG A 230 -20.80 2.12 -40.74
CA ARG A 230 -20.34 0.84 -40.19
C ARG A 230 -19.71 1.02 -38.81
N LEU A 231 -19.90 0.03 -37.95
CA LEU A 231 -19.24 -0.09 -36.66
C LEU A 231 -18.48 -1.42 -36.62
N TYR A 232 -17.17 -1.35 -36.40
CA TYR A 232 -16.25 -2.48 -36.34
C TYR A 232 -15.76 -2.67 -34.89
N PHE A 233 -15.62 -3.92 -34.46
CA PHE A 233 -14.86 -4.29 -33.26
C PHE A 233 -13.68 -5.14 -33.68
N CYS A 234 -12.48 -4.84 -33.18
CA CYS A 234 -11.24 -5.49 -33.59
C CYS A 234 -10.51 -6.12 -32.40
N SER A 235 -9.98 -7.32 -32.59
CA SER A 235 -9.07 -8.02 -31.67
C SER A 235 -7.64 -8.03 -32.23
N GLY A 236 -6.68 -7.51 -31.48
CA GLY A 236 -5.25 -7.58 -31.74
C GLY A 236 -4.66 -8.94 -31.39
N HIS A 237 -4.14 -9.64 -32.39
CA HIS A 237 -3.07 -10.61 -32.18
C HIS A 237 -1.87 -10.17 -33.02
N ASP A 238 -0.70 -10.29 -32.40
CA ASP A 238 0.67 -9.99 -32.84
C ASP A 238 1.27 -8.67 -32.34
N THR A 239 1.78 -8.76 -31.11
CA THR A 239 2.78 -7.89 -30.50
C THR A 239 4.08 -7.96 -31.28
N GLY A 240 4.20 -7.09 -32.28
CA GLY A 240 5.39 -6.91 -33.11
C GLY A 240 5.06 -6.12 -34.37
N MET A 241 4.95 -4.79 -34.23
CA MET A 241 4.54 -3.81 -35.26
C MET A 241 3.09 -3.94 -35.77
N PRO A 242 2.12 -3.19 -35.19
CA PRO A 242 0.74 -3.22 -35.65
C PRO A 242 0.44 -2.06 -36.63
N SER A 243 0.59 -2.31 -37.93
CA SER A 243 -0.14 -1.52 -38.94
C SER A 243 -0.82 -2.36 -40.01
N SER A 244 -0.98 -3.68 -39.82
CA SER A 244 -1.38 -4.58 -40.91
C SER A 244 -2.73 -5.28 -40.71
N THR A 245 -3.23 -5.59 -39.52
CA THR A 245 -4.49 -6.37 -39.38
C THR A 245 -5.75 -5.51 -39.44
N VAL A 246 -5.81 -4.40 -38.69
CA VAL A 246 -6.86 -3.37 -38.84
C VAL A 246 -6.87 -2.87 -40.28
N TYR A 247 -5.68 -2.68 -40.85
CA TYR A 247 -5.44 -2.24 -42.22
C TYR A 247 -5.92 -3.25 -43.28
N GLN A 248 -5.67 -4.55 -43.09
CA GLN A 248 -6.11 -5.63 -43.99
C GLN A 248 -7.63 -5.87 -43.90
N THR A 249 -8.23 -5.78 -42.71
CA THR A 249 -9.68 -5.87 -42.51
C THR A 249 -10.39 -4.63 -43.10
N LEU A 250 -9.79 -3.43 -42.94
CA LEU A 250 -10.20 -2.21 -43.65
C LEU A 250 -10.05 -2.34 -45.18
N LEU A 251 -8.97 -2.93 -45.67
CA LEU A 251 -8.75 -3.22 -47.11
C LEU A 251 -9.82 -4.17 -47.66
N LYS A 252 -10.12 -5.26 -46.95
CA LYS A 252 -11.20 -6.21 -47.31
C LYS A 252 -12.57 -5.53 -47.32
N ALA A 253 -12.86 -4.67 -46.34
CA ALA A 253 -14.11 -3.91 -46.27
C ALA A 253 -14.24 -2.78 -47.32
N MET A 254 -13.11 -2.15 -47.69
CA MET A 254 -12.99 -1.15 -48.76
C MET A 254 -13.09 -1.79 -50.16
N VAL A 255 -12.61 -3.03 -50.32
CA VAL A 255 -12.75 -3.84 -51.54
C VAL A 255 -14.17 -4.42 -51.66
N ALA A 256 -14.83 -4.80 -50.56
CA ALA A 256 -16.23 -5.22 -50.55
C ALA A 256 -17.20 -4.09 -50.93
N ALA A 257 -16.89 -2.84 -50.54
CA ALA A 257 -17.63 -1.64 -50.97
C ALA A 257 -17.48 -1.30 -52.46
N LYS A 258 -16.60 -2.00 -53.20
CA LYS A 258 -16.39 -1.85 -54.66
C LYS A 258 -17.44 -2.59 -55.50
N LYS A 259 -18.19 -3.54 -54.93
CA LYS A 259 -19.11 -4.40 -55.69
C LYS A 259 -20.49 -3.81 -55.99
N ASN A 260 -20.67 -2.50 -55.81
CA ASN A 260 -21.90 -1.85 -56.26
C ASN A 260 -21.59 -0.51 -56.92
N THR A 261 -21.23 -0.55 -58.21
CA THR A 261 -21.75 0.33 -59.27
C THR A 261 -21.07 -0.01 -60.60
N ARG A 262 -21.92 -0.25 -61.59
CA ARG A 262 -21.63 -0.60 -62.98
C ARG A 262 -20.93 0.58 -63.68
N LEU A 263 -19.80 0.37 -64.36
CA LEU A 263 -19.34 1.15 -65.53
C LEU A 263 -18.09 0.54 -66.19
N TRP A 264 -18.10 -0.79 -66.36
CA TRP A 264 -17.05 -1.53 -67.07
C TRP A 264 -17.39 -1.78 -68.56
N ARG A 265 -18.26 -0.94 -69.15
CA ARG A 265 -18.69 -1.04 -70.57
C ARG A 265 -18.17 0.07 -71.48
N TRP A 266 -17.43 1.07 -70.99
CA TRP A 266 -17.04 2.22 -71.84
C TRP A 266 -15.56 2.24 -72.28
N TRP A 267 -14.64 1.57 -71.59
CA TRP A 267 -13.21 1.79 -71.82
C TRP A 267 -12.45 0.72 -72.62
N ARG A 268 -13.14 -0.28 -73.20
CA ARG A 268 -12.53 -1.19 -74.19
C ARG A 268 -12.61 -0.69 -75.64
N GLY A 269 -13.18 0.49 -75.89
CA GLY A 269 -13.41 1.00 -77.25
C GLY A 269 -12.26 1.78 -77.90
N CYS A 270 -11.37 2.42 -77.14
CA CYS A 270 -10.44 3.38 -77.73
C CYS A 270 -8.97 2.97 -77.57
N ARG A 271 -8.64 1.78 -78.07
CA ARG A 271 -7.25 1.38 -78.31
C ARG A 271 -7.11 0.86 -79.74
N ARG A 272 -7.23 1.75 -80.71
CA ARG A 272 -6.62 1.64 -82.05
C ARG A 272 -6.55 3.03 -82.68
N VAL A 273 -5.43 3.27 -83.38
CA VAL A 273 -5.04 4.48 -84.13
C VAL A 273 -4.09 5.43 -83.37
N ILE A 274 -2.79 5.11 -83.48
CA ILE A 274 -1.71 6.10 -83.65
C ILE A 274 -1.44 6.18 -85.17
N PRO A 275 -1.37 7.37 -85.77
CA PRO A 275 -0.09 7.92 -86.31
C PRO A 275 -0.01 9.46 -86.09
N ARG A 276 1.09 10.24 -86.23
CA ARG A 276 2.52 10.12 -86.59
C ARG A 276 3.15 11.50 -86.26
N SER A 277 4.38 11.56 -85.73
CA SER A 277 5.47 12.49 -86.16
C SER A 277 6.70 12.43 -85.22
N PRO A 278 7.95 12.36 -85.73
CA PRO A 278 9.15 12.13 -84.91
C PRO A 278 9.82 13.39 -84.31
N ALA A 279 9.34 14.60 -84.60
CA ALA A 279 10.00 15.84 -84.17
C ALA A 279 9.70 16.24 -82.70
N ILE A 280 8.60 15.76 -82.12
CA ILE A 280 8.15 16.19 -80.79
C ILE A 280 8.84 15.41 -79.65
N ASN A 281 9.34 14.20 -79.92
CA ASN A 281 9.94 13.36 -78.88
C ASN A 281 11.36 13.80 -78.47
N VAL A 282 12.15 14.40 -79.37
CA VAL A 282 13.51 14.87 -79.05
C VAL A 282 13.49 16.16 -78.21
N GLY A 283 12.55 17.07 -78.50
CA GLY A 283 12.38 18.31 -77.73
C GLY A 283 11.87 18.08 -76.31
N ILE A 284 10.95 17.11 -76.11
CA ILE A 284 10.41 16.80 -74.78
C ILE A 284 11.45 16.11 -73.89
N VAL A 285 12.27 15.21 -74.44
CA VAL A 285 13.33 14.54 -73.67
C VAL A 285 14.44 15.53 -73.30
N ALA A 286 14.85 16.43 -74.22
CA ALA A 286 15.85 17.46 -73.92
C ALA A 286 15.35 18.51 -72.92
N ALA A 287 14.08 18.92 -73.01
CA ALA A 287 13.48 19.84 -72.05
C ALA A 287 13.29 19.20 -70.65
N LEU A 288 12.96 17.91 -70.58
CA LEU A 288 12.92 17.16 -69.33
C LEU A 288 14.31 16.98 -68.73
N LEU A 289 15.35 16.73 -69.54
CA LEU A 289 16.72 16.56 -69.06
C LEU A 289 17.32 17.90 -68.57
N CYS A 290 17.10 19.00 -69.30
CA CYS A 290 17.46 20.34 -68.85
C CYS A 290 16.64 20.79 -67.63
N GLY A 291 15.35 20.46 -67.55
CA GLY A 291 14.52 20.73 -66.39
C GLY A 291 14.98 19.97 -65.13
N VAL A 292 15.41 18.72 -65.28
CA VAL A 292 15.97 17.91 -64.19
C VAL A 292 17.34 18.43 -63.76
N LEU A 293 18.21 18.82 -64.70
CA LEU A 293 19.55 19.35 -64.38
C LEU A 293 19.49 20.75 -63.76
N VAL A 294 18.64 21.64 -64.27
CA VAL A 294 18.43 22.99 -63.70
C VAL A 294 17.71 22.89 -62.36
N GLY A 295 16.74 21.99 -62.23
CA GLY A 295 16.08 21.68 -60.96
C GLY A 295 17.05 21.14 -59.91
N SER A 296 17.94 20.22 -60.30
CA SER A 296 19.01 19.70 -59.43
C SER A 296 19.97 20.81 -59.03
N TYR A 297 20.46 21.61 -59.97
CA TYR A 297 21.41 22.69 -59.72
C TYR A 297 20.85 23.79 -58.80
N LEU A 298 19.57 24.15 -58.97
CA LEU A 298 18.91 25.15 -58.11
C LEU A 298 18.63 24.61 -56.70
N LEU A 299 18.25 23.33 -56.57
CA LEU A 299 18.15 22.66 -55.27
C LEU A 299 19.53 22.60 -54.58
N GLU A 300 20.58 22.27 -55.33
CA GLU A 300 21.96 22.18 -54.83
C GLU A 300 22.46 23.54 -54.34
N ARG A 301 22.18 24.62 -55.07
CA ARG A 301 22.58 25.99 -54.70
C ARG A 301 21.87 26.47 -53.44
N GLN A 302 20.59 26.17 -53.29
CA GLN A 302 19.85 26.50 -52.07
C GLN A 302 20.35 25.68 -50.86
N ARG A 303 20.79 24.44 -51.08
CA ARG A 303 21.40 23.61 -50.02
C ARG A 303 22.78 24.13 -49.61
N LEU A 304 23.63 24.48 -50.57
CA LEU A 304 24.95 25.05 -50.31
C LEU A 304 24.87 26.43 -49.65
N ALA A 305 23.87 27.25 -49.99
CA ALA A 305 23.63 28.53 -49.33
C ALA A 305 23.24 28.37 -47.85
N ARG A 306 22.36 27.40 -47.52
CA ARG A 306 22.03 27.07 -46.11
C ARG A 306 23.22 26.53 -45.34
N LEU A 307 24.08 25.74 -45.99
CA LEU A 307 25.32 25.25 -45.40
C LEU A 307 26.32 26.38 -45.14
N ALA A 308 26.47 27.32 -46.07
CA ALA A 308 27.34 28.49 -45.90
C ALA A 308 26.84 29.44 -44.80
N GLU A 309 25.52 29.65 -44.72
CA GLU A 309 24.88 30.46 -43.68
C GLU A 309 25.02 29.81 -42.29
N ALA A 310 24.88 28.49 -42.21
CA ALA A 310 25.08 27.78 -40.96
C ALA A 310 26.57 27.70 -40.56
N LEU A 311 27.50 27.46 -41.49
CA LEU A 311 28.96 27.50 -41.27
C LEU A 311 29.46 28.88 -40.81
N SER A 312 28.93 29.96 -41.39
CA SER A 312 29.27 31.32 -40.95
C SER A 312 28.70 31.69 -39.57
N ALA A 313 27.57 31.10 -39.16
CA ALA A 313 27.11 31.19 -37.78
C ALA A 313 28.03 30.43 -36.80
N PHE A 314 28.72 29.38 -37.28
CA PHE A 314 29.63 28.54 -36.49
C PHE A 314 31.04 29.14 -36.28
N GLU A 315 31.54 29.99 -37.18
CA GLU A 315 32.87 30.63 -37.05
C GLU A 315 32.88 31.90 -36.16
N SER A 316 31.76 32.26 -35.54
CA SER A 316 31.65 33.48 -34.73
C SER A 316 32.37 33.36 -33.36
N PRO A 317 33.03 34.42 -32.84
CA PRO A 317 33.71 34.39 -31.54
C PRO A 317 32.81 34.12 -30.33
N GLN A 318 31.49 34.32 -30.49
CA GLN A 318 30.48 34.00 -29.48
C GLN A 318 30.19 32.50 -29.41
N ALA A 319 30.29 31.76 -30.52
CA ALA A 319 30.16 30.30 -30.53
C ALA A 319 31.27 29.64 -29.69
N ALA A 320 32.51 30.10 -29.78
CA ALA A 320 33.61 29.54 -28.99
C ALA A 320 33.40 29.65 -27.45
N ARG A 321 32.62 30.63 -26.97
CA ARG A 321 32.28 30.79 -25.54
C ARG A 321 31.11 29.91 -25.10
N SER A 322 30.15 29.60 -25.99
CA SER A 322 29.03 28.70 -25.67
C SER A 322 29.45 27.23 -25.59
N HIS A 323 30.65 26.86 -26.05
CA HIS A 323 31.14 25.48 -26.01
C HIS A 323 31.73 25.07 -24.65
N ALA A 324 31.74 25.98 -23.66
CA ALA A 324 32.27 25.72 -22.32
C ALA A 324 31.22 25.17 -21.33
N HIS A 325 29.93 25.38 -21.60
CA HIS A 325 28.83 24.99 -20.71
C HIS A 325 27.71 24.29 -21.49
N LEU A 326 26.98 23.42 -20.80
CA LEU A 326 25.79 22.77 -21.33
C LEU A 326 24.59 23.70 -21.20
N ASP A 327 24.28 24.43 -22.27
CA ASP A 327 23.14 25.32 -22.35
C ASP A 327 22.28 25.06 -23.60
N ALA A 328 21.16 25.78 -23.71
CA ALA A 328 20.24 25.66 -24.84
C ALA A 328 20.89 26.03 -26.18
N GLN A 329 21.91 26.90 -26.19
CA GLN A 329 22.61 27.33 -27.40
C GLN A 329 23.56 26.24 -27.90
N TYR A 330 24.31 25.64 -26.98
CA TYR A 330 25.19 24.50 -27.24
C TYR A 330 24.41 23.30 -27.78
N LEU A 331 23.24 23.02 -27.20
CA LEU A 331 22.34 21.99 -27.71
C LEU A 331 21.84 22.27 -29.12
N ARG A 332 21.44 23.51 -29.40
CA ARG A 332 21.01 23.92 -30.74
C ARG A 332 22.12 23.69 -31.77
N GLN A 333 23.37 23.99 -31.39
CA GLN A 333 24.55 23.76 -32.23
C GLN A 333 24.78 22.27 -32.47
N LEU A 334 24.67 21.41 -31.46
CA LEU A 334 24.77 19.95 -31.60
C LEU A 334 23.68 19.36 -32.51
N VAL A 335 22.43 19.82 -32.39
CA VAL A 335 21.31 19.38 -33.24
C VAL A 335 21.58 19.74 -34.71
N ILE A 336 22.02 20.98 -34.97
CA ILE A 336 22.35 21.43 -36.34
C ILE A 336 23.53 20.60 -36.89
N ALA A 337 24.58 20.38 -36.11
CA ALA A 337 25.74 19.59 -36.52
C ALA A 337 25.36 18.11 -36.80
N ARG A 338 24.46 17.51 -36.02
CA ARG A 338 23.90 16.18 -36.26
C ARG A 338 23.08 16.14 -37.56
N GLN A 339 22.20 17.12 -37.77
CA GLN A 339 21.41 17.23 -39.01
C GLN A 339 22.30 17.34 -40.25
N MET A 340 23.37 18.14 -40.19
CA MET A 340 24.33 18.26 -41.30
C MET A 340 25.15 16.99 -41.53
N ARG A 341 25.45 16.23 -40.48
CA ARG A 341 26.13 14.93 -40.57
C ARG A 341 25.26 13.89 -41.28
N ASP A 342 23.97 13.87 -40.92
CA ASP A 342 22.99 12.87 -41.35
C ASP A 342 22.38 13.21 -42.72
N ASP A 343 22.41 14.49 -43.10
CA ASP A 343 22.07 14.93 -44.45
C ASP A 343 22.97 14.23 -45.47
N ASN A 344 22.38 13.29 -46.19
CA ASN A 344 23.02 12.45 -47.19
C ASN A 344 23.39 13.31 -48.41
N LEU A 345 24.45 14.11 -48.31
CA LEU A 345 25.07 14.83 -49.41
C LEU A 345 25.53 13.78 -50.42
N THR A 346 24.65 13.49 -51.37
CA THR A 346 24.75 12.37 -52.32
C THR A 346 26.14 12.31 -52.94
N GLY A 347 26.83 11.20 -52.70
CA GLY A 347 28.27 10.99 -52.93
C GLY A 347 28.74 10.95 -54.39
N ARG A 348 28.26 11.85 -55.25
CA ARG A 348 28.71 12.01 -56.64
C ARG A 348 29.72 13.16 -56.86
N LEU A 349 29.88 14.09 -55.92
CA LEU A 349 30.84 15.19 -56.03
C LEU A 349 31.91 15.11 -54.90
N PRO A 350 33.21 15.33 -55.21
CA PRO A 350 34.30 15.28 -54.22
C PRO A 350 34.10 16.25 -53.04
N VAL A 351 33.61 17.46 -53.32
CA VAL A 351 33.37 18.53 -52.34
C VAL A 351 32.35 18.12 -51.27
N GLY A 352 31.33 17.33 -51.63
CA GLY A 352 30.33 16.84 -50.66
C GLY A 352 30.88 15.84 -49.65
N ARG A 353 31.93 15.08 -50.02
CA ARG A 353 32.58 14.12 -49.11
C ARG A 353 33.49 14.81 -48.10
N GLU A 354 34.18 15.87 -48.51
CA GLU A 354 35.06 16.68 -47.65
C GLU A 354 34.24 17.41 -46.58
N ILE A 355 33.15 18.07 -46.98
CA ILE A 355 32.21 18.72 -46.04
C ILE A 355 31.60 17.71 -45.05
N ALA A 356 31.20 16.52 -45.51
CA ALA A 356 30.66 15.49 -44.63
C ALA A 356 31.70 14.97 -43.61
N GLN A 357 32.98 14.91 -43.98
CA GLN A 357 34.07 14.52 -43.08
C GLN A 357 34.37 15.62 -42.06
N ASP A 358 34.40 16.88 -42.49
CA ASP A 358 34.64 18.03 -41.61
C ASP A 358 33.50 18.23 -40.60
N THR A 359 32.24 18.10 -41.04
CA THR A 359 31.07 18.15 -40.14
C THR A 359 31.11 17.02 -39.11
N ARG A 360 31.50 15.79 -39.50
CA ARG A 360 31.67 14.67 -38.54
C ARG A 360 32.76 14.98 -37.51
N ARG A 361 33.88 15.54 -37.95
CA ARG A 361 35.00 15.90 -37.06
C ARG A 361 34.60 16.97 -36.06
N LEU A 362 33.90 18.02 -36.52
CA LEU A 362 33.39 19.11 -35.69
C LEU A 362 32.33 18.63 -34.69
N TYR A 363 31.36 17.85 -35.16
CA TYR A 363 30.33 17.26 -34.30
C TYR A 363 30.95 16.41 -33.18
N ARG A 364 31.92 15.54 -33.52
CA ARG A 364 32.66 14.75 -32.54
C ARG A 364 33.45 15.63 -31.56
N GLN A 365 34.11 16.68 -32.02
CA GLN A 365 34.83 17.60 -31.14
C GLN A 365 33.91 18.24 -30.12
N TRP A 366 32.67 18.56 -30.49
CA TRP A 366 31.70 19.11 -29.55
C TRP A 366 31.16 18.05 -28.62
N LEU A 367 30.80 16.85 -29.09
CA LEU A 367 30.44 15.75 -28.18
C LEU A 367 31.52 15.54 -27.08
N MET A 368 32.79 15.57 -27.46
CA MET A 368 33.93 15.44 -26.52
C MET A 368 34.21 16.68 -25.66
N GLY A 369 33.53 17.81 -25.92
CA GLY A 369 33.67 19.07 -25.20
C GLY A 369 32.81 19.13 -23.93
N ALA A 370 31.82 20.02 -23.91
CA ALA A 370 31.01 20.26 -22.71
C ALA A 370 30.20 19.03 -22.28
N LEU A 371 29.70 18.23 -23.24
CA LEU A 371 28.86 17.07 -22.94
C LEU A 371 29.62 15.97 -22.18
N LEU A 372 30.81 15.59 -22.66
CA LEU A 372 31.68 14.66 -21.94
C LEU A 372 32.11 15.22 -20.57
N THR A 373 32.47 16.51 -20.54
CA THR A 373 33.00 17.15 -19.34
C THR A 373 31.96 17.20 -18.21
N ASP A 374 30.72 17.59 -18.51
CA ASP A 374 29.61 17.60 -17.57
C ASP A 374 29.20 16.19 -17.14
N SER A 375 29.06 15.26 -18.10
CA SER A 375 28.72 13.85 -17.78
C SER A 375 29.73 13.25 -16.82
N ARG A 376 31.03 13.49 -17.05
CA ARG A 376 32.11 13.06 -16.16
C ARG A 376 32.03 13.73 -14.79
N HIS A 377 31.84 15.05 -14.74
CA HIS A 377 31.80 15.79 -13.48
C HIS A 377 30.61 15.37 -12.59
N ARG A 378 29.44 15.13 -13.19
CA ARG A 378 28.25 14.65 -12.47
C ARG A 378 28.47 13.27 -11.84
N LEU A 379 29.09 12.37 -12.60
CA LEU A 379 29.44 11.04 -12.10
C LEU A 379 30.50 11.12 -11.00
N GLU A 380 31.50 12.01 -11.13
CA GLU A 380 32.47 12.27 -10.06
C GLU A 380 31.81 12.80 -8.78
N GLN A 381 30.88 13.74 -8.90
CA GLN A 381 30.10 14.24 -7.76
C GLN A 381 29.30 13.10 -7.11
N ALA A 382 28.56 12.30 -7.89
CA ALA A 382 27.81 11.16 -7.37
C ALA A 382 28.70 10.12 -6.67
N LEU A 383 29.92 9.92 -7.15
CA LEU A 383 30.91 9.03 -6.53
C LEU A 383 31.55 9.58 -5.25
N THR A 384 31.41 10.89 -4.98
CA THR A 384 31.85 11.50 -3.73
C THR A 384 30.78 11.45 -2.63
N VAL A 385 29.50 11.48 -3.01
CA VAL A 385 28.36 11.42 -2.09
C VAL A 385 28.17 10.00 -1.54
N ASN A 386 27.80 9.88 -0.26
CA ASN A 386 27.72 8.60 0.45
C ASN A 386 26.28 8.04 0.49
N ASP A 387 25.70 7.73 -0.66
CA ASP A 387 24.29 7.32 -0.79
C ASP A 387 24.07 5.79 -0.88
N GLY A 388 25.08 4.99 -0.54
CA GLY A 388 24.97 3.52 -0.44
C GLY A 388 24.88 2.75 -1.77
N ASN A 389 24.37 3.36 -2.85
CA ASN A 389 24.30 2.76 -4.19
C ASN A 389 25.45 3.25 -5.10
N LEU A 390 26.70 2.98 -4.69
CA LEU A 390 27.89 3.43 -5.42
C LEU A 390 28.19 2.60 -6.69
N ALA A 391 27.60 1.41 -6.82
CA ALA A 391 27.90 0.49 -7.92
C ALA A 391 27.40 1.00 -9.28
N VAL A 392 26.20 1.57 -9.32
CA VAL A 392 25.58 2.11 -10.54
C VAL A 392 26.35 3.34 -11.09
N PRO A 393 26.61 4.41 -10.30
CA PRO A 393 27.37 5.55 -10.79
C PRO A 393 28.83 5.17 -11.11
N LEU A 394 29.44 4.20 -10.40
CA LEU A 394 30.79 3.74 -10.73
C LEU A 394 30.82 2.99 -12.07
N ALA A 395 29.83 2.14 -12.33
CA ALA A 395 29.68 1.49 -13.63
C ALA A 395 29.53 2.52 -14.75
N ALA A 396 28.63 3.50 -14.60
CA ALA A 396 28.41 4.59 -15.55
C ALA A 396 29.64 5.49 -15.73
N TYR A 397 30.46 5.66 -14.69
CA TYR A 397 31.73 6.39 -14.79
C TYR A 397 32.76 5.62 -15.64
N LEU A 398 32.85 4.31 -15.45
CA LEU A 398 33.78 3.46 -16.20
C LEU A 398 33.39 3.30 -17.67
N THR A 399 32.11 3.33 -18.02
CA THR A 399 31.64 3.25 -19.42
C THR A 399 32.03 4.47 -20.24
N LEU A 400 32.21 5.64 -19.61
CA LEU A 400 32.76 6.83 -20.27
C LEU A 400 34.18 6.60 -20.80
N ASN A 401 34.92 5.62 -20.26
CA ASN A 401 36.24 5.29 -20.77
C ASN A 401 36.20 4.52 -22.10
N GLY A 402 35.03 4.22 -22.67
CA GLY A 402 34.90 3.51 -23.95
C GLY A 402 35.06 1.98 -23.84
N GLY A 403 34.61 1.26 -24.87
CA GLY A 403 34.65 -0.22 -24.91
C GLY A 403 33.54 -0.93 -24.13
N ALA A 404 32.50 -0.20 -23.72
CA ALA A 404 31.33 -0.73 -23.04
C ALA A 404 30.38 -1.50 -24.00
N THR A 405 29.63 -2.46 -23.48
CA THR A 405 28.56 -3.14 -24.23
C THR A 405 27.36 -2.21 -24.44
N ALA A 406 26.48 -2.52 -25.40
CA ALA A 406 25.28 -1.73 -25.66
C ALA A 406 24.37 -1.61 -24.40
N ALA A 407 24.26 -2.68 -23.60
CA ALA A 407 23.50 -2.66 -22.35
C ALA A 407 24.12 -1.71 -21.31
N GLN A 408 25.44 -1.71 -21.17
CA GLN A 408 26.15 -0.81 -20.27
C GLN A 408 26.06 0.66 -20.69
N GLN A 409 26.10 0.91 -21.99
CA GLN A 409 25.87 2.25 -22.56
C GLN A 409 24.46 2.73 -22.22
N GLU A 410 23.45 1.89 -22.40
CA GLU A 410 22.06 2.25 -22.12
C GLU A 410 21.81 2.51 -20.63
N ASN A 411 22.41 1.72 -19.73
CA ASN A 411 22.37 1.96 -18.28
C ASN A 411 23.00 3.31 -17.89
N THR A 412 24.10 3.68 -18.56
CA THR A 412 24.79 4.96 -18.36
C THR A 412 23.93 6.12 -18.83
N VAL A 413 23.27 5.96 -19.98
CA VAL A 413 22.32 6.93 -20.53
C VAL A 413 21.15 7.13 -19.60
N ALA A 414 20.56 6.05 -19.08
CA ALA A 414 19.44 6.11 -18.15
C ALA A 414 19.81 6.88 -16.87
N TRP A 415 20.98 6.59 -16.29
CA TRP A 415 21.44 7.27 -15.08
C TRP A 415 21.69 8.77 -15.33
N LEU A 416 22.40 9.12 -16.42
CA LEU A 416 22.70 10.51 -16.75
C LEU A 416 21.43 11.31 -17.10
N ALA A 417 20.50 10.70 -17.85
CA ALA A 417 19.21 11.30 -18.17
C ALA A 417 18.42 11.66 -16.90
N GLU A 418 18.40 10.76 -15.92
CA GLU A 418 17.73 10.98 -14.64
C GLU A 418 18.43 12.07 -13.81
N SER A 419 19.76 12.10 -13.84
CA SER A 419 20.54 13.14 -13.17
C SER A 419 20.28 14.54 -13.75
N TRP A 420 20.16 14.66 -15.08
CA TRP A 420 19.81 15.92 -15.75
C TRP A 420 18.36 16.31 -15.49
N ARG A 421 17.47 15.35 -15.23
CA ARG A 421 16.08 15.64 -14.87
C ARG A 421 15.95 16.32 -13.52
N HIS A 422 16.80 15.95 -12.57
CA HIS A 422 16.78 16.44 -11.19
C HIS A 422 17.68 17.66 -10.94
N ASP A 423 18.40 18.15 -11.94
CA ASP A 423 19.28 19.32 -11.79
C ASP A 423 18.55 20.64 -12.11
N PRO A 424 18.21 21.45 -11.09
CA PRO A 424 17.54 22.74 -11.30
C PRO A 424 18.43 23.79 -11.97
N LEU A 425 19.76 23.62 -11.97
CA LEU A 425 20.72 24.58 -12.52
C LEU A 425 20.94 24.41 -14.03
N LEU A 426 20.47 23.30 -14.61
CA LEU A 426 20.67 22.98 -16.03
C LEU A 426 19.85 23.91 -16.95
N GLY A 427 18.69 24.42 -16.49
CA GLY A 427 17.89 25.40 -17.22
C GLY A 427 17.33 24.95 -18.58
N LEU A 428 17.26 23.63 -18.84
CA LEU A 428 16.82 23.04 -20.11
C LEU A 428 15.37 22.55 -20.07
N SER A 429 14.64 22.71 -21.19
CA SER A 429 13.29 22.16 -21.35
C SER A 429 13.30 20.62 -21.41
N ALA A 430 12.12 19.98 -21.31
CA ALA A 430 12.01 18.53 -21.46
C ALA A 430 12.49 18.04 -22.84
N ASP A 431 12.12 18.76 -23.92
CA ASP A 431 12.56 18.47 -25.28
C ASP A 431 14.07 18.65 -25.46
N GLN A 432 14.66 19.64 -24.80
CA GLN A 432 16.11 19.85 -24.83
C GLN A 432 16.86 18.73 -24.09
N ARG A 433 16.30 18.23 -22.97
CA ARG A 433 16.86 17.10 -22.22
C ARG A 433 16.75 15.78 -23.01
N SER A 434 15.67 15.57 -23.76
CA SER A 434 15.57 14.39 -24.64
C SER A 434 16.58 14.45 -25.79
N GLU A 435 16.84 15.63 -26.37
CA GLU A 435 17.90 15.81 -27.37
C GLU A 435 19.31 15.57 -26.79
N LEU A 436 19.58 15.96 -25.53
CA LEU A 436 20.83 15.61 -24.86
C LEU A 436 21.05 14.11 -24.78
N VAL A 437 20.01 13.35 -24.46
CA VAL A 437 20.05 11.89 -24.37
C VAL A 437 20.44 11.28 -25.72
N VAL A 438 19.93 11.82 -26.83
CA VAL A 438 20.32 11.37 -28.17
C VAL A 438 21.81 11.65 -28.43
N HIS A 439 22.29 12.85 -28.10
CA HIS A 439 23.70 13.19 -28.27
C HIS A 439 24.63 12.40 -27.34
N LEU A 440 24.18 12.03 -26.15
CA LEU A 440 24.92 11.18 -25.22
C LEU A 440 25.11 9.76 -25.77
N ARG A 441 24.06 9.17 -26.35
CA ARG A 441 24.18 7.86 -27.02
C ARG A 441 25.22 7.90 -28.13
N GLU A 442 25.21 8.95 -28.96
CA GLU A 442 26.21 9.17 -30.02
C GLU A 442 27.63 9.33 -29.46
N LEU A 443 27.78 10.05 -28.34
CA LEU A 443 29.07 10.19 -27.65
C LEU A 443 29.61 8.84 -27.19
N LEU A 444 28.77 8.01 -26.55
CA LEU A 444 29.18 6.70 -26.04
C LEU A 444 29.57 5.71 -27.16
N LEU A 445 29.04 5.91 -28.38
CA LEU A 445 29.42 5.14 -29.56
C LEU A 445 30.76 5.60 -30.18
N GLU A 446 31.07 6.91 -30.10
CA GLU A 446 32.25 7.52 -30.74
C GLU A 446 33.50 7.58 -29.84
N ILE A 447 33.32 7.51 -28.52
CA ILE A 447 34.40 7.65 -27.53
C ILE A 447 35.35 6.45 -27.54
N ARG A 448 36.67 6.71 -27.58
CA ARG A 448 37.69 5.65 -27.58
C ARG A 448 38.28 5.40 -26.19
N PRO A 449 38.81 4.20 -25.94
CA PRO A 449 39.58 3.86 -24.74
C PRO A 449 40.60 4.94 -24.34
N GLY A 450 40.46 5.50 -23.14
CA GLY A 450 41.39 6.48 -22.56
C GLY A 450 41.11 7.95 -22.91
N GLU A 451 40.13 8.26 -23.76
CA GLU A 451 39.83 9.65 -24.15
C GLU A 451 39.16 10.45 -23.01
N ALA A 452 38.40 9.81 -22.13
CA ALA A 452 37.68 10.47 -21.03
C ALA A 452 38.54 10.91 -19.83
N ARG A 453 39.77 10.38 -19.70
CA ARG A 453 40.71 10.66 -18.60
C ARG A 453 40.03 10.65 -17.22
N LEU A 454 39.61 9.45 -16.80
CA LEU A 454 38.96 9.22 -15.52
C LEU A 454 39.93 9.38 -14.34
N ASN A 455 39.40 9.69 -13.16
CA ASN A 455 40.14 9.81 -11.91
C ASN A 455 40.36 8.43 -11.27
N GLU A 456 41.54 7.87 -11.47
CA GLU A 456 41.93 6.54 -10.94
C GLU A 456 41.86 6.45 -9.42
N ALA A 457 42.19 7.53 -8.69
CA ALA A 457 42.12 7.54 -7.23
C ALA A 457 40.68 7.45 -6.72
N LEU A 458 39.74 8.12 -7.40
CA LEU A 458 38.31 8.07 -7.08
C LEU A 458 37.71 6.69 -7.38
N ILE A 459 38.14 6.05 -8.48
CA ILE A 459 37.75 4.68 -8.83
C ILE A 459 38.18 3.72 -7.72
N GLU A 460 39.46 3.76 -7.33
CA GLU A 460 40.00 2.85 -6.32
C GLU A 460 39.36 3.08 -4.94
N GLN A 461 39.15 4.33 -4.54
CA GLN A 461 38.45 4.65 -3.30
C GLN A 461 37.04 4.05 -3.26
N ASN A 462 36.27 4.16 -4.35
CA ASN A 462 34.91 3.61 -4.40
C ASN A 462 34.89 2.08 -4.51
N ARG A 463 35.86 1.47 -5.20
CA ARG A 463 36.06 0.01 -5.18
C ARG A 463 36.31 -0.51 -3.77
N GLN A 464 37.12 0.17 -2.97
CA GLN A 464 37.37 -0.20 -1.57
C GLN A 464 36.11 -0.10 -0.71
N ARG A 465 35.26 0.91 -0.94
CA ARG A 465 33.95 1.01 -0.27
C ARG A 465 33.02 -0.15 -0.66
N LEU A 466 32.93 -0.47 -1.95
CA LEU A 466 32.13 -1.61 -2.44
C LEU A 466 32.68 -2.96 -1.95
N ALA A 467 34.00 -3.07 -1.74
CA ALA A 467 34.66 -4.27 -1.25
C ALA A 467 34.32 -4.61 0.22
N GLN A 468 33.68 -3.70 0.97
CA GLN A 468 33.19 -3.99 2.34
C GLN A 468 32.15 -5.11 2.36
N LYS A 469 31.34 -5.24 1.30
CA LYS A 469 30.44 -6.38 1.12
C LYS A 469 31.16 -7.52 0.43
N GLN A 470 30.92 -8.76 0.88
CA GLN A 470 31.46 -9.93 0.19
C GLN A 470 30.88 -10.02 -1.23
N ARG A 471 31.68 -10.52 -2.18
CA ARG A 471 31.26 -10.62 -3.59
C ARG A 471 29.95 -11.41 -3.78
N PRO A 472 29.73 -12.56 -3.12
CA PRO A 472 28.46 -13.28 -3.26
C PRO A 472 27.25 -12.45 -2.82
N ASP A 473 27.40 -11.60 -1.79
CA ASP A 473 26.33 -10.75 -1.28
C ASP A 473 25.95 -9.66 -2.30
N ARG A 474 26.95 -9.01 -2.91
CA ARG A 474 26.70 -7.99 -3.94
C ARG A 474 26.03 -8.57 -5.18
N LEU A 475 26.51 -9.73 -5.65
CA LEU A 475 25.93 -10.41 -6.81
C LEU A 475 24.50 -10.86 -6.52
N LEU A 476 24.23 -11.35 -5.31
CA LEU A 476 22.89 -11.71 -4.88
C LEU A 476 21.96 -10.49 -4.84
N GLU A 477 22.39 -9.36 -4.28
CA GLU A 477 21.60 -8.12 -4.24
C GLU A 477 21.19 -7.66 -5.65
N GLN A 478 22.10 -7.73 -6.63
CA GLN A 478 21.80 -7.39 -8.02
C GLN A 478 20.80 -8.36 -8.66
N LEU A 479 20.91 -9.66 -8.37
CA LEU A 479 19.95 -10.67 -8.83
C LEU A 479 18.56 -10.46 -8.22
N LEU A 480 18.47 -10.20 -6.92
CA LEU A 480 17.20 -9.95 -6.24
C LEU A 480 16.53 -8.68 -6.77
N ALA A 481 17.29 -7.61 -6.98
CA ALA A 481 16.79 -6.37 -7.57
C ALA A 481 16.19 -6.60 -8.97
N TRP A 482 16.75 -7.53 -9.76
CA TRP A 482 16.19 -7.90 -11.06
C TRP A 482 14.84 -8.63 -10.93
N ILE A 483 14.73 -9.59 -10.00
CA ILE A 483 13.51 -10.37 -9.79
C ILE A 483 12.37 -9.49 -9.25
N GLU A 484 12.71 -8.48 -8.45
CA GLU A 484 11.74 -7.57 -7.82
C GLU A 484 11.16 -6.51 -8.76
N GLN A 485 11.75 -6.29 -9.94
CA GLN A 485 11.23 -5.34 -10.95
C GLN A 485 9.83 -5.74 -11.47
N GLU A 486 9.52 -7.03 -11.47
CA GLU A 486 8.29 -7.57 -12.03
C GLU A 486 7.28 -7.88 -10.92
N LYS A 487 6.18 -7.13 -10.86
CA LYS A 487 5.15 -7.29 -9.81
C LYS A 487 4.66 -8.73 -9.74
N MET A 488 4.84 -9.38 -8.59
CA MET A 488 4.28 -10.71 -8.36
C MET A 488 2.74 -10.65 -8.37
N PRO A 489 2.07 -11.67 -8.96
CA PRO A 489 0.63 -11.75 -8.90
C PRO A 489 0.14 -11.88 -7.44
N PRO A 490 -1.00 -11.26 -7.09
CA PRO A 490 -1.64 -11.56 -5.81
C PRO A 490 -2.07 -13.03 -5.84
N GLY A 491 -1.99 -13.71 -4.70
CA GLY A 491 -2.49 -15.07 -4.64
C GLY A 491 -3.77 -15.21 -3.83
N GLU A 492 -4.22 -16.44 -3.79
CA GLU A 492 -5.63 -16.78 -3.60
C GLU A 492 -6.19 -16.33 -2.25
N HIS A 493 -5.37 -16.29 -1.19
CA HIS A 493 -5.79 -16.04 0.19
C HIS A 493 -5.19 -14.75 0.79
N ASP A 494 -4.71 -13.82 -0.03
CA ASP A 494 -4.01 -12.62 0.45
C ASP A 494 -4.92 -11.73 1.31
N SER A 495 -6.18 -11.57 0.90
CA SER A 495 -7.18 -10.80 1.63
C SER A 495 -7.45 -11.35 3.03
N GLU A 496 -7.61 -12.67 3.14
CA GLU A 496 -7.92 -13.38 4.36
C GLU A 496 -6.80 -13.24 5.40
N ILE A 497 -5.56 -13.31 4.93
CA ILE A 497 -4.36 -13.14 5.76
C ILE A 497 -4.22 -11.69 6.21
N ASP A 498 -4.39 -10.73 5.31
CA ASP A 498 -4.27 -9.30 5.62
C ASP A 498 -5.36 -8.79 6.59
N LEU A 499 -6.48 -9.51 6.70
CA LEU A 499 -7.54 -9.20 7.66
C LEU A 499 -7.21 -9.65 9.09
N LEU A 500 -6.53 -10.80 9.26
CA LEU A 500 -6.26 -11.37 10.58
C LEU A 500 -4.84 -11.15 11.11
N PHE A 501 -3.90 -10.81 10.24
CA PHE A 501 -2.52 -10.56 10.64
C PHE A 501 -2.09 -9.13 10.34
N ARG A 502 -1.26 -8.58 11.22
CA ARG A 502 -0.63 -7.27 11.08
C ARG A 502 0.86 -7.40 11.27
N SER A 503 1.60 -6.48 10.66
CA SER A 503 3.04 -6.32 10.84
C SER A 503 3.34 -4.85 11.08
N GLU A 504 4.33 -4.56 11.93
CA GLU A 504 4.71 -3.20 12.33
C GLU A 504 5.19 -2.35 11.14
N HIS A 505 5.91 -2.98 10.21
CA HIS A 505 6.56 -2.29 9.09
C HIS A 505 5.88 -2.53 7.74
N GLN A 506 4.87 -3.41 7.69
CA GLN A 506 4.20 -3.76 6.46
C GLN A 506 2.68 -3.84 6.67
N PRO A 507 1.88 -2.93 6.06
CA PRO A 507 0.43 -2.93 6.25
C PRO A 507 -0.28 -4.09 5.56
N GLN A 508 0.36 -4.75 4.58
CA GLN A 508 -0.13 -5.94 3.89
C GLN A 508 0.83 -7.10 4.15
N VAL A 509 0.46 -7.99 5.07
CA VAL A 509 1.22 -9.19 5.46
C VAL A 509 1.39 -10.15 4.28
N SER A 510 0.40 -10.24 3.39
CA SER A 510 0.45 -11.01 2.14
C SER A 510 1.67 -10.69 1.28
N ARG A 511 2.12 -9.42 1.26
CA ARG A 511 3.35 -9.01 0.57
C ARG A 511 4.64 -9.47 1.27
N MET A 512 4.58 -9.86 2.54
CA MET A 512 5.72 -10.50 3.21
C MET A 512 5.77 -12.01 2.91
N LEU A 513 4.65 -12.63 2.55
CA LEU A 513 4.64 -14.04 2.17
C LEU A 513 5.09 -14.25 0.71
N ARG A 514 5.09 -13.17 -0.08
CA ARG A 514 5.38 -13.18 -1.51
C ARG A 514 6.54 -12.24 -1.80
N GLY A 515 7.59 -12.73 -2.44
CA GLY A 515 8.72 -11.88 -2.80
C GLY A 515 9.94 -12.71 -3.16
N SER A 516 11.11 -12.08 -3.14
CA SER A 516 12.39 -12.72 -3.43
C SER A 516 12.67 -14.00 -2.64
N TYR A 517 12.08 -14.13 -1.45
CA TYR A 517 12.20 -15.29 -0.57
C TYR A 517 10.91 -16.10 -0.48
N SER A 518 10.22 -16.30 -1.61
CA SER A 518 9.17 -17.31 -1.77
C SER A 518 9.62 -18.40 -2.75
N ARG A 519 8.83 -19.46 -2.89
CA ARG A 519 9.04 -20.54 -3.86
C ARG A 519 8.95 -20.02 -5.30
N GLU A 520 8.01 -19.10 -5.57
CA GLU A 520 7.95 -18.39 -6.85
C GLU A 520 9.20 -17.53 -7.07
N GLY A 521 9.61 -16.78 -6.04
CA GLY A 521 10.84 -15.99 -6.06
C GLY A 521 12.09 -16.84 -6.34
N TYR A 522 12.17 -18.02 -5.74
CA TYR A 522 13.24 -18.99 -5.97
C TYR A 522 13.24 -19.50 -7.42
N GLN A 523 12.07 -19.82 -7.99
CA GLN A 523 11.99 -20.22 -9.40
C GLN A 523 12.47 -19.12 -10.34
N ARG A 524 12.06 -17.86 -10.09
CA ARG A 524 12.53 -16.71 -10.85
C ARG A 524 14.03 -16.47 -10.65
N LEU A 525 14.56 -16.71 -9.45
CA LEU A 525 16.00 -16.66 -9.18
C LEU A 525 16.75 -17.72 -9.97
N LEU A 526 16.26 -18.96 -10.05
CA LEU A 526 16.89 -19.99 -10.87
C LEU A 526 16.88 -19.64 -12.36
N GLU A 527 15.86 -18.93 -12.85
CA GLU A 527 15.84 -18.40 -14.21
C GLU A 527 16.85 -17.26 -14.39
N ALA A 528 16.88 -16.30 -13.47
CA ALA A 528 17.83 -15.19 -13.46
C ALA A 528 19.28 -15.68 -13.39
N MET A 529 19.53 -16.72 -12.59
CA MET A 529 20.83 -17.39 -12.48
C MET A 529 21.29 -18.01 -13.81
N ARG A 530 20.36 -18.43 -14.68
CA ARG A 530 20.66 -18.99 -16.00
C ARG A 530 20.81 -17.91 -17.07
N GLN A 531 19.93 -16.92 -17.09
CA GLN A 531 19.86 -15.92 -18.16
C GLN A 531 20.72 -14.68 -17.89
N GLN A 532 20.68 -14.13 -16.68
CA GLN A 532 21.20 -12.80 -16.34
C GLN A 532 22.54 -12.86 -15.59
N PHE A 533 22.81 -13.95 -14.85
CA PHE A 533 24.00 -14.06 -14.01
C PHE A 533 25.34 -13.85 -14.73
N PRO A 534 25.55 -14.35 -15.97
CA PRO A 534 26.79 -14.08 -16.69
C PRO A 534 27.03 -12.58 -16.94
N GLU A 535 25.98 -11.83 -17.26
CA GLU A 535 26.05 -10.39 -17.49
C GLU A 535 26.27 -9.63 -16.17
N ILE A 536 25.57 -10.03 -15.11
CA ILE A 536 25.74 -9.48 -13.75
C ILE A 536 27.19 -9.66 -13.26
N VAL A 537 27.77 -10.86 -13.46
CA VAL A 537 29.18 -11.13 -13.10
C VAL A 537 30.14 -10.32 -13.96
N ALA A 538 29.87 -10.17 -15.27
CA ALA A 538 30.68 -9.33 -16.15
C ALA A 538 30.67 -7.86 -15.72
N ASN A 539 29.51 -7.35 -15.30
CA ASN A 539 29.35 -5.99 -14.80
C ASN A 539 30.08 -5.80 -13.45
N ASP A 540 29.90 -6.71 -12.46
CA ASP A 540 30.65 -6.66 -11.19
C ASP A 540 32.16 -6.72 -11.42
N ASN A 541 32.63 -7.56 -12.36
CA ASN A 541 34.04 -7.63 -12.72
C ASN A 541 34.58 -6.31 -13.26
N GLN A 542 33.85 -5.65 -14.15
CA GLN A 542 34.24 -4.35 -14.68
C GLN A 542 34.29 -3.29 -13.57
N VAL A 543 33.23 -3.21 -12.76
CA VAL A 543 33.13 -2.26 -11.65
C VAL A 543 34.27 -2.45 -10.66
N MET A 544 34.57 -3.70 -10.30
CA MET A 544 35.59 -4.06 -9.31
C MET A 544 37.00 -4.22 -9.90
N GLY A 545 37.17 -4.15 -11.22
CA GLY A 545 38.46 -4.35 -11.89
C GLY A 545 38.98 -5.81 -11.84
N LEU A 546 38.08 -6.78 -11.70
CA LEU A 546 38.42 -8.20 -11.60
C LEU A 546 38.61 -8.82 -13.00
N ARG A 547 39.55 -9.76 -13.10
CA ARG A 547 39.82 -10.53 -14.34
C ARG A 547 39.23 -11.95 -14.31
N GLU A 548 38.49 -12.28 -13.27
CA GLU A 548 37.97 -13.63 -13.05
C GLU A 548 36.75 -13.91 -13.94
N THR A 549 36.67 -15.10 -14.52
CA THR A 549 35.48 -15.54 -15.28
C THR A 549 34.45 -16.20 -14.36
N LEU A 550 33.21 -16.30 -14.84
CA LEU A 550 32.16 -17.07 -14.17
C LEU A 550 32.65 -18.50 -13.86
N SER A 551 32.57 -18.91 -12.60
CA SER A 551 32.93 -20.26 -12.15
C SER A 551 31.74 -20.93 -11.45
N PRO A 552 31.61 -22.27 -11.52
CA PRO A 552 30.58 -23.00 -10.80
C PRO A 552 30.64 -22.76 -9.29
N ALA A 553 31.84 -22.65 -8.72
CA ALA A 553 32.03 -22.39 -7.29
C ALA A 553 31.49 -21.00 -6.86
N LEU A 554 31.64 -19.98 -7.71
CA LEU A 554 31.06 -18.66 -7.44
C LEU A 554 29.54 -18.72 -7.45
N ALA A 555 28.93 -19.38 -8.45
CA ALA A 555 27.49 -19.57 -8.52
C ALA A 555 26.96 -20.32 -7.27
N GLU A 556 27.68 -21.35 -6.84
CA GLU A 556 27.35 -22.09 -5.61
C GLU A 556 27.41 -21.19 -4.37
N SER A 557 28.45 -20.36 -4.22
CA SER A 557 28.58 -19.45 -3.07
C SER A 557 27.45 -18.40 -3.00
N VAL A 558 26.99 -17.90 -4.14
CA VAL A 558 25.83 -16.99 -4.23
C VAL A 558 24.55 -17.72 -3.79
N MET A 559 24.34 -18.95 -4.26
CA MET A 559 23.19 -19.75 -3.86
C MET A 559 23.22 -20.12 -2.37
N GLN A 560 24.39 -20.45 -1.82
CA GLN A 560 24.55 -20.69 -0.38
C GLN A 560 24.15 -19.46 0.43
N ARG A 561 24.53 -18.26 0.00
CA ARG A 561 24.09 -17.02 0.65
C ARG A 561 22.57 -16.83 0.54
N TYR A 562 22.00 -17.08 -0.63
CA TYR A 562 20.55 -17.00 -0.83
C TYR A 562 19.81 -17.93 0.13
N TYR A 563 20.24 -19.20 0.25
CA TYR A 563 19.61 -20.15 1.18
C TYR A 563 19.72 -19.71 2.64
N ALA A 564 20.88 -19.17 3.05
CA ALA A 564 21.04 -18.63 4.41
C ALA A 564 20.07 -17.47 4.67
N ASN A 565 19.97 -16.52 3.74
CA ASN A 565 19.03 -15.41 3.84
C ASN A 565 17.56 -15.90 3.83
N TYR A 566 17.22 -16.88 3.00
CA TYR A 566 15.90 -17.49 2.93
C TYR A 566 15.51 -18.14 4.26
N ILE A 567 16.42 -18.89 4.87
CA ILE A 567 16.22 -19.49 6.20
C ILE A 567 15.97 -18.39 7.22
N SER A 568 16.85 -17.38 7.30
CA SER A 568 16.69 -16.27 8.26
C SER A 568 15.38 -15.50 8.05
N TYR A 569 14.95 -15.33 6.80
CA TYR A 569 13.70 -14.65 6.45
C TYR A 569 12.48 -15.35 7.06
N TRP A 570 12.31 -16.65 6.78
CA TRP A 570 11.17 -17.42 7.27
C TRP A 570 11.25 -17.74 8.77
N GLN A 571 12.45 -17.80 9.36
CA GLN A 571 12.58 -17.94 10.81
C GLN A 571 12.12 -16.69 11.57
N ALA A 572 12.40 -15.50 11.04
CA ALA A 572 12.01 -14.24 11.65
C ALA A 572 10.53 -13.91 11.43
N LEU A 573 9.90 -14.49 10.40
CA LEU A 573 8.55 -14.11 9.98
C LEU A 573 7.51 -14.22 11.13
N PRO A 574 7.37 -15.33 11.88
CA PRO A 574 6.34 -15.43 12.92
C PRO A 574 6.48 -14.40 14.04
N THR A 575 7.70 -13.93 14.32
CA THR A 575 7.94 -12.87 15.33
C THR A 575 7.56 -11.48 14.87
N LYS A 576 7.42 -11.28 13.54
CA LYS A 576 6.99 -10.02 12.93
C LYS A 576 5.48 -9.96 12.69
N LEU A 577 4.78 -11.08 12.89
CA LEU A 577 3.35 -11.19 12.72
C LEU A 577 2.65 -11.03 14.07
N THR A 578 1.60 -10.23 14.06
CA THR A 578 0.70 -10.06 15.20
C THR A 578 -0.73 -10.32 14.76
N PHE A 579 -1.58 -10.79 15.66
CA PHE A 579 -3.00 -10.92 15.34
C PHE A 579 -3.68 -9.55 15.31
N ALA A 580 -4.55 -9.33 14.32
CA ALA A 580 -5.52 -8.26 14.33
C ALA A 580 -6.59 -8.60 15.38
N LEU A 581 -6.31 -8.24 16.63
CA LEU A 581 -7.19 -8.52 17.75
C LEU A 581 -8.52 -7.75 17.61
N PRO A 582 -9.64 -8.35 18.06
CA PRO A 582 -10.92 -7.67 18.12
C PRO A 582 -10.88 -6.46 19.05
N SER A 583 -11.70 -5.46 18.78
CA SER A 583 -11.76 -4.22 19.58
C SER A 583 -12.53 -4.41 20.88
N ASP A 584 -12.38 -3.50 21.84
CA ASP A 584 -13.12 -3.53 23.11
C ASP A 584 -14.63 -3.50 22.86
N GLY A 585 -15.30 -4.63 23.09
CA GLY A 585 -16.74 -4.82 22.85
C GLY A 585 -17.09 -5.91 21.83
N ASP A 586 -16.14 -6.30 20.97
CA ASP A 586 -16.31 -7.40 20.01
C ASP A 586 -16.33 -8.78 20.70
N ASP A 587 -17.07 -9.72 20.13
CA ASP A 587 -17.22 -11.09 20.65
C ASP A 587 -15.95 -11.92 20.38
N TRP A 588 -15.06 -11.93 21.37
CA TRP A 588 -13.82 -12.73 21.38
C TRP A 588 -14.10 -14.23 21.16
N GLY A 589 -15.22 -14.74 21.68
CA GLY A 589 -15.64 -16.13 21.46
C GLY A 589 -15.90 -16.41 19.98
N ARG A 590 -16.61 -15.53 19.28
CA ARG A 590 -16.80 -15.64 17.82
C ARG A 590 -15.49 -15.48 17.06
N TRP A 591 -14.61 -14.57 17.48
CA TRP A 591 -13.32 -14.37 16.82
C TRP A 591 -12.45 -15.63 16.90
N LEU A 592 -12.32 -16.24 18.08
CA LEU A 592 -11.62 -17.53 18.25
C LEU A 592 -12.32 -18.68 17.49
N THR A 593 -13.65 -18.67 17.43
CA THR A 593 -14.41 -19.67 16.66
C THR A 593 -14.10 -19.56 15.16
N ARG A 594 -13.95 -18.35 14.61
CA ARG A 594 -13.52 -18.14 13.21
C ARG A 594 -12.10 -18.62 12.98
N LEU A 595 -11.18 -18.35 13.92
CA LEU A 595 -9.81 -18.87 13.86
C LEU A 595 -9.74 -20.39 13.90
N ALA A 596 -10.69 -21.05 14.56
CA ALA A 596 -10.75 -22.50 14.66
C ALA A 596 -11.38 -23.19 13.44
N GLN A 597 -11.79 -22.48 12.39
CA GLN A 597 -12.35 -23.10 11.18
C GLN A 597 -11.26 -23.76 10.31
N ASP A 598 -11.60 -24.81 9.57
CA ASP A 598 -10.64 -25.57 8.74
C ASP A 598 -9.98 -24.74 7.62
N GLU A 599 -10.60 -23.64 7.22
CA GLU A 599 -10.10 -22.66 6.23
C GLU A 599 -9.80 -21.30 6.86
N SER A 600 -9.52 -21.26 8.17
CA SER A 600 -9.21 -19.98 8.81
C SER A 600 -7.86 -19.43 8.30
N PRO A 601 -7.67 -18.10 8.33
CA PRO A 601 -6.41 -17.49 7.91
C PRO A 601 -5.20 -17.98 8.71
N LEU A 602 -5.39 -18.46 9.94
CA LEU A 602 -4.33 -19.11 10.72
C LEU A 602 -3.89 -20.42 10.06
N PHE A 603 -4.82 -21.32 9.74
CA PHE A 603 -4.47 -22.59 9.11
C PHE A 603 -3.99 -22.42 7.67
N ILE A 604 -4.51 -21.43 6.94
CA ILE A 604 -3.97 -21.01 5.65
C ILE A 604 -2.51 -20.55 5.79
N LEU A 605 -2.20 -19.70 6.78
CA LEU A 605 -0.82 -19.26 7.03
C LEU A 605 0.09 -20.44 7.38
N LEU A 606 -0.37 -21.40 8.19
CA LEU A 606 0.39 -22.61 8.51
C LEU A 606 0.65 -23.46 7.25
N ALA A 607 -0.33 -23.58 6.35
CA ALA A 607 -0.16 -24.27 5.08
C ALA A 607 0.87 -23.56 4.18
N ILE A 608 0.79 -22.23 4.08
CA ILE A 608 1.76 -21.41 3.34
C ILE A 608 3.17 -21.58 3.92
N LEU A 609 3.32 -21.55 5.25
CA LEU A 609 4.61 -21.79 5.91
C LEU A 609 5.17 -23.16 5.58
N ALA A 610 4.33 -24.19 5.52
CA ALA A 610 4.77 -25.53 5.13
C ALA A 610 5.19 -25.59 3.65
N GLU A 611 4.45 -24.92 2.77
CA GLU A 611 4.71 -24.91 1.32
C GLU A 611 5.95 -24.08 0.96
N GLU A 612 6.04 -22.84 1.46
CA GLU A 612 7.11 -21.90 1.15
C GLU A 612 8.45 -22.32 1.78
N THR A 613 8.44 -23.17 2.80
CA THR A 613 9.66 -23.75 3.37
C THR A 613 10.10 -25.04 2.68
N GLN A 614 9.48 -25.40 1.55
CA GLN A 614 9.86 -26.53 0.70
C GLN A 614 10.17 -26.08 -0.73
N LEU A 615 11.46 -25.81 -1.01
CA LEU A 615 11.89 -25.36 -2.34
C LEU A 615 11.97 -26.50 -3.37
N SER A 616 12.23 -27.73 -2.93
CA SER A 616 12.32 -28.91 -3.80
C SER A 616 11.26 -29.97 -3.43
N PRO A 617 10.63 -30.65 -4.41
CA PRO A 617 9.69 -31.72 -4.13
C PRO A 617 10.38 -32.86 -3.34
N ALA A 618 9.69 -33.40 -2.34
CA ALA A 618 10.20 -34.47 -1.49
C ALA A 618 10.36 -35.75 -2.32
N GLN A 619 11.58 -36.07 -2.73
CA GLN A 619 11.90 -37.34 -3.37
C GLN A 619 12.05 -38.44 -2.29
N GLN A 620 11.38 -39.58 -2.48
CA GLN A 620 11.36 -40.68 -1.52
C GLN A 620 12.68 -41.50 -1.58
N GLY A 621 13.43 -41.56 -0.48
CA GLY A 621 14.61 -42.42 -0.29
C GLY A 621 15.79 -41.76 0.45
N GLU A 622 16.62 -42.55 1.14
CA GLU A 622 17.79 -42.05 1.92
C GLU A 622 18.85 -41.32 1.07
N HIS A 623 19.01 -41.72 -0.21
CA HIS A 623 19.92 -41.05 -1.14
C HIS A 623 19.37 -39.69 -1.63
N ALA A 624 18.05 -39.51 -1.62
CA ALA A 624 17.39 -38.25 -2.00
C ALA A 624 17.40 -37.21 -0.85
N ALA A 625 17.42 -37.65 0.41
CA ALA A 625 17.56 -36.77 1.56
C ALA A 625 18.90 -36.01 1.60
N ARG A 626 19.97 -36.58 1.02
CA ARG A 626 21.26 -35.90 0.82
C ARG A 626 21.26 -34.90 -0.35
N ALA A 627 20.32 -35.03 -1.28
CA ALA A 627 20.16 -34.16 -2.45
C ALA A 627 19.13 -33.03 -2.25
N SER A 628 18.52 -32.92 -1.07
CA SER A 628 17.56 -31.86 -0.73
C SER A 628 18.28 -30.53 -0.46
N ASP A 629 17.71 -29.43 -0.96
CA ASP A 629 18.25 -28.09 -0.77
C ASP A 629 18.36 -27.71 0.73
N PRO A 630 19.27 -26.80 1.12
CA PRO A 630 19.49 -26.46 2.52
C PRO A 630 18.25 -25.92 3.25
N VAL A 631 17.37 -25.19 2.56
CA VAL A 631 16.13 -24.63 3.15
C VAL A 631 15.17 -25.76 3.50
N SER A 632 14.90 -26.65 2.54
CA SER A 632 14.03 -27.80 2.74
C SER A 632 14.53 -28.66 3.91
N ARG A 633 15.84 -28.93 4.01
CA ARG A 633 16.41 -29.69 5.13
C ARG A 633 16.24 -28.97 6.47
N HIS A 634 16.45 -27.66 6.52
CA HIS A 634 16.34 -26.87 7.75
C HIS A 634 14.93 -26.89 8.36
N PHE A 635 13.90 -26.74 7.53
CA PHE A 635 12.50 -26.69 7.99
C PHE A 635 11.78 -28.05 8.01
N ASP A 636 12.50 -29.17 7.89
CA ASP A 636 11.88 -30.49 7.81
C ASP A 636 11.08 -30.86 9.07
N ALA A 637 11.58 -30.48 10.26
CA ALA A 637 10.86 -30.68 11.51
C ALA A 637 9.54 -29.89 11.57
N LEU A 638 9.54 -28.63 11.07
CA LEU A 638 8.34 -27.79 10.99
C LEU A 638 7.29 -28.46 10.11
N ARG A 639 7.67 -28.85 8.88
CA ARG A 639 6.75 -29.46 7.91
C ARG A 639 6.21 -30.80 8.40
N ARG A 640 7.04 -31.64 9.02
CA ARG A 640 6.58 -32.93 9.59
C ARG A 640 5.53 -32.74 10.68
N THR A 641 5.61 -31.67 11.47
CA THR A 641 4.60 -31.38 12.50
C THR A 641 3.33 -30.83 11.88
N LEU A 642 3.44 -29.88 10.93
CA LEU A 642 2.29 -29.30 10.23
C LEU A 642 1.55 -30.28 9.32
N ALA A 643 2.24 -31.28 8.78
CA ALA A 643 1.66 -32.35 7.99
C ALA A 643 0.88 -33.38 8.83
N LYS A 644 1.04 -33.38 10.17
CA LYS A 644 0.27 -34.28 11.05
C LYS A 644 -1.11 -33.66 11.30
N PRO A 645 -2.20 -34.30 10.87
CA PRO A 645 -3.55 -33.79 11.14
C PRO A 645 -3.81 -33.67 12.66
N ALA A 646 -3.20 -34.53 13.48
CA ALA A 646 -3.34 -34.50 14.93
C ALA A 646 -2.98 -33.15 15.57
N PHE A 647 -1.95 -32.44 15.08
CA PHE A 647 -1.58 -31.13 15.65
C PHE A 647 -2.64 -30.08 15.31
N ASN A 648 -3.03 -29.98 14.03
CA ASN A 648 -4.03 -28.99 13.58
C ASN A 648 -5.38 -29.24 14.25
N THR A 649 -5.82 -30.50 14.36
CA THR A 649 -7.06 -30.86 15.05
C THR A 649 -6.98 -30.55 16.55
N SER A 650 -5.85 -30.82 17.21
CA SER A 650 -5.66 -30.46 18.63
C SER A 650 -5.75 -28.96 18.85
N LEU A 651 -5.06 -28.18 18.01
CA LEU A 651 -5.09 -26.71 18.07
C LEU A 651 -6.50 -26.17 17.83
N GLN A 652 -7.18 -26.68 16.81
CA GLN A 652 -8.58 -26.34 16.51
C GLN A 652 -9.51 -26.61 17.70
N MET A 653 -9.42 -27.80 18.30
CA MET A 653 -10.23 -28.16 19.47
C MET A 653 -9.92 -27.28 20.67
N ALA A 654 -8.65 -26.94 20.89
CA ALA A 654 -8.24 -26.03 21.95
C ALA A 654 -8.78 -24.60 21.74
N LEU A 655 -8.75 -24.10 20.51
CA LEU A 655 -9.32 -22.80 20.15
C LEU A 655 -10.85 -22.77 20.34
N MET A 656 -11.56 -23.81 19.90
CA MET A 656 -13.01 -23.92 20.09
C MET A 656 -13.39 -24.02 21.58
N ALA A 657 -12.61 -24.78 22.36
CA ALA A 657 -12.85 -24.91 23.79
C ALA A 657 -12.60 -23.58 24.53
N THR A 658 -11.53 -22.86 24.18
CA THR A 658 -11.24 -21.52 24.73
C THR A 658 -12.31 -20.49 24.32
N ALA A 659 -12.77 -20.52 23.08
CA ALA A 659 -13.88 -19.69 22.60
C ALA A 659 -15.16 -19.90 23.41
N ARG A 660 -15.47 -21.17 23.72
CA ARG A 660 -16.61 -21.54 24.54
C ARG A 660 -16.45 -21.03 25.98
N GLU A 661 -15.27 -21.14 26.57
CA GLU A 661 -15.01 -20.62 27.92
C GLU A 661 -15.22 -19.11 28.01
N ILE A 662 -14.70 -18.34 27.05
CA ILE A 662 -14.90 -16.89 27.01
C ILE A 662 -16.40 -16.54 26.91
N ARG A 663 -17.15 -17.27 26.07
CA ARG A 663 -18.61 -17.05 25.94
C ARG A 663 -19.38 -17.42 27.22
N ILE A 664 -19.02 -18.52 27.88
CA ILE A 664 -19.63 -18.92 29.16
C ILE A 664 -19.32 -17.87 30.24
N ALA A 665 -18.10 -17.31 30.23
CA ALA A 665 -17.72 -16.23 31.13
C ALA A 665 -18.61 -14.98 30.94
N GLU A 666 -19.06 -14.72 29.70
CA GLU A 666 -20.01 -13.65 29.39
C GLU A 666 -21.42 -13.93 29.92
N GLU A 667 -21.88 -15.18 29.83
CA GLU A 667 -23.24 -15.63 30.17
C GLU A 667 -23.47 -15.82 31.69
N GLY A 668 -22.40 -15.89 32.49
CA GLY A 668 -22.49 -15.80 33.95
C GLY A 668 -22.39 -17.11 34.73
N GLU A 669 -21.96 -18.22 34.10
CA GLU A 669 -21.68 -19.47 34.82
C GLU A 669 -20.23 -19.51 35.36
N THR A 670 -19.92 -20.43 36.29
CA THR A 670 -18.54 -20.63 36.77
C THR A 670 -17.74 -21.35 35.70
N VAL A 671 -16.74 -20.66 35.15
CA VAL A 671 -15.83 -21.23 34.16
C VAL A 671 -14.88 -22.20 34.86
N ALA A 672 -14.89 -23.47 34.48
CA ALA A 672 -13.85 -24.40 34.88
C ALA A 672 -12.58 -24.08 34.07
N GLU A 673 -11.46 -23.90 34.75
CA GLU A 673 -10.16 -23.44 34.23
C GLU A 673 -9.43 -24.48 33.33
N LYS A 674 -10.13 -25.14 32.38
CA LYS A 674 -9.62 -26.35 31.71
C LYS A 674 -9.25 -26.16 30.23
N ALA A 675 -9.91 -25.30 29.46
CA ALA A 675 -9.67 -25.15 28.03
C ALA A 675 -8.49 -24.24 27.70
N SER A 676 -8.24 -23.19 28.50
CA SER A 676 -6.97 -22.44 28.40
C SER A 676 -5.75 -23.36 28.62
N GLY A 677 -5.91 -24.43 29.40
CA GLY A 677 -4.94 -25.51 29.56
C GLY A 677 -4.67 -26.27 28.25
N ALA A 678 -5.71 -26.66 27.51
CA ALA A 678 -5.57 -27.34 26.22
C ALA A 678 -4.88 -26.46 25.14
N LEU A 679 -5.12 -25.14 25.15
CA LEU A 679 -4.40 -24.21 24.29
C LEU A 679 -2.93 -24.10 24.72
N THR A 680 -2.65 -24.10 26.03
CA THR A 680 -1.28 -24.13 26.56
C THR A 680 -0.53 -25.39 26.09
N GLU A 681 -1.15 -26.56 26.16
CA GLU A 681 -0.58 -27.81 25.65
C GLU A 681 -0.31 -27.75 24.14
N SER A 682 -1.22 -27.15 23.37
CA SER A 682 -1.06 -26.97 21.93
C SER A 682 0.11 -26.02 21.59
N VAL A 683 0.31 -24.95 22.37
CA VAL A 683 1.47 -24.06 22.24
C VAL A 683 2.77 -24.81 22.55
N LEU A 684 2.81 -25.61 23.62
CA LEU A 684 3.99 -26.40 23.98
C LEU A 684 4.33 -27.47 22.93
N ALA A 685 3.31 -28.08 22.31
CA ALA A 685 3.47 -29.05 21.24
C ALA A 685 3.83 -28.41 19.89
N ALA A 686 3.70 -27.09 19.75
CA ALA A 686 3.99 -26.40 18.52
C ALA A 686 5.50 -26.36 18.21
N PRO A 687 5.90 -26.40 16.92
CA PRO A 687 7.28 -26.16 16.50
C PRO A 687 7.82 -24.83 17.06
N PRO A 688 9.11 -24.74 17.43
CA PRO A 688 9.69 -23.54 18.03
C PRO A 688 9.46 -22.24 17.25
N LEU A 689 9.38 -22.34 15.92
CA LEU A 689 9.11 -21.20 15.04
C LEU A 689 7.70 -20.62 15.22
N LEU A 690 6.71 -21.45 15.59
CA LEU A 690 5.31 -21.04 15.74
C LEU A 690 4.95 -20.68 17.17
N GLN A 691 5.77 -21.07 18.15
CA GLN A 691 5.54 -20.80 19.57
C GLN A 691 5.32 -19.31 19.86
N PRO A 692 6.12 -18.35 19.34
CA PRO A 692 5.90 -16.93 19.62
C PRO A 692 4.51 -16.44 19.19
N LEU A 693 4.07 -16.84 17.99
CA LEU A 693 2.77 -16.46 17.45
C LEU A 693 1.63 -17.08 18.28
N LEU A 694 1.71 -18.38 18.56
CA LEU A 694 0.66 -19.05 19.34
C LEU A 694 0.65 -18.62 20.82
N GLN A 695 1.81 -18.25 21.38
CA GLN A 695 1.93 -17.69 22.72
C GLN A 695 1.24 -16.33 22.78
N GLN A 696 1.42 -15.46 21.79
CA GLN A 696 0.70 -14.20 21.70
C GLN A 696 -0.83 -14.43 21.71
N LEU A 697 -1.31 -15.44 20.98
CA LEU A 697 -2.73 -15.79 20.97
C LEU A 697 -3.22 -16.26 22.34
N LEU A 698 -2.44 -17.13 23.02
CA LEU A 698 -2.74 -17.60 24.37
C LEU A 698 -2.81 -16.43 25.36
N ASP A 699 -1.82 -15.55 25.37
CA ASP A 699 -1.75 -14.41 26.28
C ASP A 699 -2.91 -13.44 26.03
N SER A 700 -3.23 -13.17 24.76
CA SER A 700 -4.37 -12.34 24.38
C SER A 700 -5.70 -12.96 24.81
N SER A 701 -5.86 -14.29 24.66
CA SER A 701 -7.08 -14.99 25.07
C SER A 701 -7.27 -15.00 26.59
N ARG A 702 -6.18 -15.12 27.37
CA ARG A 702 -6.19 -15.00 28.84
C ARG A 702 -6.54 -13.59 29.28
N ALA A 703 -5.93 -12.58 28.66
CA ALA A 703 -6.25 -11.18 28.94
C ALA A 703 -7.74 -10.88 28.65
N ALA A 704 -8.28 -11.38 27.53
CA ALA A 704 -9.69 -11.25 27.21
C ALA A 704 -10.59 -11.94 28.24
N LEU A 705 -10.24 -13.15 28.69
CA LEU A 705 -10.98 -13.87 29.73
C LEU A 705 -11.00 -13.06 31.05
N THR A 706 -9.83 -12.57 31.49
CA THR A 706 -9.70 -11.74 32.69
C THR A 706 -10.51 -10.44 32.58
N GLN A 707 -10.44 -9.76 31.42
CA GLN A 707 -11.22 -8.56 31.16
C GLN A 707 -12.73 -8.83 31.25
N ARG A 708 -13.21 -9.98 30.74
CA ARG A 708 -14.63 -10.37 30.85
C ARG A 708 -15.03 -10.69 32.28
N GLN A 709 -14.17 -11.33 33.06
CA GLN A 709 -14.38 -11.55 34.50
C GLN A 709 -14.46 -10.23 35.26
N HIS A 710 -13.55 -9.28 35.00
CA HIS A 710 -13.56 -7.95 35.58
C HIS A 710 -14.84 -7.17 35.22
N ALA A 711 -15.22 -7.12 33.95
CA ALA A 711 -16.44 -6.45 33.49
C ALA A 711 -17.72 -7.05 34.11
N ARG A 712 -17.73 -8.36 34.36
CA ARG A 712 -18.81 -9.02 35.11
C ARG A 712 -18.84 -8.58 36.57
N LEU A 713 -17.70 -8.59 37.25
CA LEU A 713 -17.61 -8.20 38.67
C LEU A 713 -17.99 -6.73 38.86
N ASN A 714 -17.59 -5.85 37.93
CA ASN A 714 -18.02 -4.46 37.85
C ASN A 714 -19.54 -4.33 37.74
N ARG A 715 -20.18 -5.08 36.83
CA ARG A 715 -21.65 -5.08 36.67
C ARG A 715 -22.36 -5.61 37.92
N PHE A 716 -21.86 -6.70 38.51
CA PHE A 716 -22.40 -7.25 39.76
C PHE A 716 -22.32 -6.22 40.91
N TRP A 717 -21.16 -5.60 41.09
CA TRP A 717 -20.98 -4.55 42.10
C TRP A 717 -21.95 -3.38 41.89
N LYS A 718 -21.94 -2.78 40.69
CA LYS A 718 -22.79 -1.62 40.37
C LYS A 718 -24.28 -1.91 40.51
N ARG A 719 -24.73 -3.11 40.12
CA ARG A 719 -26.15 -3.48 40.12
C ARG A 719 -26.66 -3.90 41.49
N ASP A 720 -25.91 -4.75 42.19
CA ASP A 720 -26.46 -5.50 43.31
C ASP A 720 -25.93 -5.01 44.68
N LEU A 721 -24.72 -4.44 44.74
CA LEU A 721 -24.05 -4.10 46.02
C LEU A 721 -23.77 -2.61 46.23
N ALA A 722 -23.43 -1.85 45.19
CA ALA A 722 -22.93 -0.47 45.32
C ALA A 722 -23.92 0.45 46.05
N ALA A 723 -25.21 0.41 45.68
CA ALA A 723 -26.23 1.23 46.32
C ALA A 723 -26.46 0.86 47.80
N ALA A 724 -26.47 -0.44 48.10
CA ALA A 724 -26.63 -0.93 49.47
C ALA A 724 -25.41 -0.60 50.35
N CYS A 725 -24.20 -0.63 49.78
CA CYS A 725 -22.97 -0.25 50.46
C CYS A 725 -23.04 1.21 50.91
N ARG A 726 -23.42 2.13 50.01
CA ARG A 726 -23.51 3.56 50.31
C ARG A 726 -24.50 3.83 51.42
N LEU A 727 -25.71 3.29 51.31
CA LEU A 727 -26.76 3.49 52.31
C LEU A 727 -26.34 3.00 53.70
N ALA A 728 -25.57 1.91 53.76
CA ALA A 728 -25.11 1.31 55.00
C ALA A 728 -23.89 1.99 55.62
N LEU A 729 -22.95 2.49 54.81
CA LEU A 729 -21.61 2.88 55.27
C LEU A 729 -21.25 4.36 55.06
N GLU A 730 -21.77 5.02 54.02
CA GLU A 730 -21.43 6.41 53.72
C GLU A 730 -22.14 7.40 54.65
N ASP A 731 -21.49 8.53 54.92
CA ASP A 731 -21.98 9.63 55.76
C ASP A 731 -22.45 9.16 57.16
N ARG A 732 -21.82 8.09 57.68
CA ARG A 732 -22.11 7.46 58.97
C ARG A 732 -20.85 7.22 59.79
N TYR A 733 -20.95 7.38 61.09
CA TYR A 733 -19.89 7.05 62.05
C TYR A 733 -19.71 5.52 62.16
N PRO A 734 -18.49 4.95 62.15
CA PRO A 734 -17.17 5.59 62.35
C PRO A 734 -16.46 6.04 61.08
N PHE A 735 -17.00 5.78 59.89
CA PHE A 735 -16.34 6.10 58.63
C PHE A 735 -16.40 7.58 58.26
N ASP A 736 -17.24 8.37 58.91
CA ASP A 736 -17.18 9.83 58.89
C ASP A 736 -17.21 10.36 60.32
N SER A 737 -16.10 10.95 60.77
CA SER A 737 -15.98 11.52 62.13
C SER A 737 -16.98 12.64 62.42
N GLN A 738 -17.49 13.33 61.39
CA GLN A 738 -18.45 14.42 61.51
C GLN A 738 -19.90 13.93 61.44
N ALA A 739 -20.14 12.65 61.12
CA ALA A 739 -21.48 12.11 60.99
C ALA A 739 -22.18 11.95 62.35
N GLN A 740 -23.44 12.38 62.39
CA GLN A 740 -24.32 12.21 63.55
C GLN A 740 -24.98 10.83 63.57
N GLU A 741 -25.29 10.27 62.40
CA GLU A 741 -25.81 8.91 62.29
C GLU A 741 -24.68 7.87 62.37
N GLU A 742 -24.99 6.71 62.94
CA GLU A 742 -24.02 5.63 63.11
C GLU A 742 -24.30 4.47 62.14
N VAL A 743 -23.24 3.76 61.75
CA VAL A 743 -23.36 2.47 61.06
C VAL A 743 -23.94 1.47 62.05
N LEU A 744 -24.99 0.77 61.65
CA LEU A 744 -25.55 -0.30 62.47
C LEU A 744 -24.55 -1.45 62.56
N LEU A 745 -24.35 -2.02 63.76
CA LEU A 745 -23.44 -3.17 63.93
C LEU A 745 -23.82 -4.36 63.05
N ALA A 746 -25.11 -4.55 62.77
CA ALA A 746 -25.58 -5.58 61.86
C ALA A 746 -25.10 -5.34 60.42
N ASP A 747 -25.17 -4.10 59.93
CA ASP A 747 -24.67 -3.73 58.61
C ASP A 747 -23.14 -3.80 58.58
N PHE A 748 -22.46 -3.32 59.62
CA PHE A 748 -21.01 -3.43 59.74
C PHE A 748 -20.53 -4.90 59.63
N ASN A 749 -21.17 -5.80 60.38
CA ASN A 749 -20.87 -7.24 60.33
C ASN A 749 -21.18 -7.84 58.96
N ARG A 750 -22.29 -7.44 58.33
CA ARG A 750 -22.65 -7.88 56.98
C ARG A 750 -21.60 -7.51 55.94
N TRP A 751 -21.05 -6.29 56.00
CA TRP A 751 -20.10 -5.80 55.01
C TRP A 751 -18.65 -6.24 55.28
N PHE A 752 -18.18 -6.13 56.53
CA PHE A 752 -16.76 -6.28 56.87
C PHE A 752 -16.37 -7.63 57.46
N SER A 753 -17.30 -8.50 57.87
CA SER A 753 -16.90 -9.81 58.40
C SER A 753 -16.08 -10.63 57.37
N PRO A 754 -15.22 -11.55 57.82
CA PRO A 754 -14.52 -12.48 56.93
C PRO A 754 -15.39 -13.24 55.91
N ALA A 755 -16.68 -13.42 56.20
CA ALA A 755 -17.66 -14.04 55.29
C ALA A 755 -18.66 -13.01 54.69
N GLY A 756 -18.39 -11.72 54.86
CA GLY A 756 -19.26 -10.62 54.45
C GLY A 756 -19.20 -10.28 52.96
N GLU A 757 -20.02 -9.31 52.57
CA GLU A 757 -20.21 -8.92 51.16
C GLU A 757 -18.89 -8.47 50.50
N LEU A 758 -18.06 -7.68 51.18
CA LEU A 758 -16.79 -7.18 50.62
C LEU A 758 -15.76 -8.30 50.47
N ALA A 759 -15.69 -9.22 51.43
CA ALA A 759 -14.83 -10.39 51.35
C ALA A 759 -15.25 -11.28 50.17
N SER A 760 -16.55 -11.43 49.93
CA SER A 760 -17.07 -12.20 48.79
C SER A 760 -16.65 -11.61 47.43
N VAL A 761 -16.59 -10.27 47.32
CA VAL A 761 -16.11 -9.58 46.12
C VAL A 761 -14.61 -9.79 45.94
N MET A 762 -13.83 -9.67 47.02
CA MET A 762 -12.38 -9.90 46.98
C MET A 762 -12.01 -11.34 46.58
N VAL A 763 -12.78 -12.34 47.04
CA VAL A 763 -12.57 -13.74 46.63
C VAL A 763 -12.86 -13.91 45.14
N ARG A 764 -13.96 -13.34 44.64
CA ARG A 764 -14.32 -13.40 43.20
C ARG A 764 -13.37 -12.61 42.29
N ALA A 765 -12.55 -11.73 42.84
CA ALA A 765 -11.54 -10.98 42.10
C ALA A 765 -10.28 -11.82 41.78
N GLU A 766 -10.10 -13.01 42.39
CA GLU A 766 -9.07 -14.03 42.06
C GLU A 766 -7.70 -13.45 41.63
N ASN A 767 -7.16 -12.49 42.42
CA ASN A 767 -5.86 -11.77 42.26
C ASN A 767 -5.87 -10.45 41.46
N GLY A 768 -7.01 -10.01 40.93
CA GLY A 768 -7.16 -8.69 40.34
C GLY A 768 -7.00 -7.57 41.37
N GLN A 769 -6.23 -6.54 41.04
CA GLN A 769 -6.03 -5.39 41.92
C GLN A 769 -7.25 -4.46 41.86
N LEU A 770 -8.08 -4.50 42.90
CA LEU A 770 -9.25 -3.63 43.05
C LEU A 770 -8.79 -2.16 43.21
N SER A 771 -9.32 -1.25 42.41
CA SER A 771 -8.90 0.16 42.34
C SER A 771 -9.32 1.01 43.56
N SER A 772 -10.18 0.50 44.43
CA SER A 772 -10.81 1.29 45.49
C SER A 772 -10.15 1.15 46.86
N ARG A 773 -10.03 2.30 47.56
CA ARG A 773 -9.56 2.38 48.95
C ARG A 773 -10.38 1.52 49.89
N LEU A 774 -11.69 1.36 49.67
CA LEU A 774 -12.57 0.52 50.50
C LEU A 774 -11.98 -0.89 50.68
N PHE A 775 -11.61 -1.55 49.58
CA PHE A 775 -11.13 -2.94 49.61
C PHE A 775 -9.74 -3.09 50.24
N SER A 776 -8.90 -2.05 50.16
CA SER A 776 -7.61 -2.02 50.87
C SER A 776 -7.76 -2.04 52.41
N GLN A 777 -8.90 -1.57 52.93
CA GLN A 777 -9.13 -1.45 54.37
C GLN A 777 -9.87 -2.63 54.99
N VAL A 778 -10.44 -3.53 54.18
CA VAL A 778 -11.20 -4.69 54.65
C VAL A 778 -10.34 -5.59 55.54
N VAL A 779 -9.14 -5.97 55.09
CA VAL A 779 -8.26 -6.88 55.84
C VAL A 779 -7.76 -6.26 57.15
N PRO A 780 -7.28 -4.99 57.20
CA PRO A 780 -6.96 -4.31 58.46
C PRO A 780 -8.12 -4.27 59.45
N ILE A 781 -9.33 -3.91 58.99
CA ILE A 781 -10.54 -3.84 59.84
C ILE A 781 -10.90 -5.23 60.37
N GLN A 782 -10.84 -6.27 59.53
CA GLN A 782 -11.08 -7.65 59.93
C GLN A 782 -10.12 -8.12 61.02
N ARG A 783 -8.82 -7.83 60.87
CA ARG A 783 -7.81 -8.20 61.87
C ARG A 783 -8.01 -7.50 63.21
N PHE A 784 -8.53 -6.27 63.21
CA PHE A 784 -8.73 -5.50 64.44
C PHE A 784 -10.03 -5.86 65.17
N LEU A 785 -11.16 -5.95 64.45
CA LEU A 785 -12.49 -6.08 65.05
C LEU A 785 -13.09 -7.49 64.96
N PHE A 786 -12.53 -8.39 64.16
CA PHE A 786 -13.03 -9.76 64.00
C PHE A 786 -12.02 -10.82 64.47
N ALA A 787 -11.09 -10.42 65.33
CA ALA A 787 -10.08 -11.31 65.91
C ALA A 787 -10.70 -12.35 66.85
N GLU A 788 -11.70 -11.96 67.64
CA GLU A 788 -12.39 -12.85 68.60
C GLU A 788 -13.50 -13.68 67.93
N SER A 789 -14.20 -13.10 66.95
CA SER A 789 -15.27 -13.75 66.21
C SER A 789 -15.18 -13.40 64.73
N LYS A 790 -15.33 -14.41 63.86
CA LYS A 790 -15.40 -14.22 62.40
C LYS A 790 -16.74 -13.68 61.90
N GLU A 791 -17.72 -13.49 62.79
CA GLU A 791 -19.07 -13.04 62.41
C GLU A 791 -19.45 -11.71 63.04
N LYS A 792 -19.05 -11.49 64.30
CA LYS A 792 -19.45 -10.30 65.07
C LYS A 792 -18.24 -9.46 65.41
N ALA A 793 -18.29 -8.18 65.06
CA ALA A 793 -17.29 -7.21 65.46
C ALA A 793 -17.27 -7.06 66.99
N ALA A 794 -16.08 -7.23 67.57
CA ALA A 794 -15.82 -7.09 68.98
C ALA A 794 -14.39 -6.57 69.21
N LEU A 795 -14.18 -5.86 70.31
CA LEU A 795 -12.88 -5.33 70.70
C LEU A 795 -12.72 -5.39 72.22
N ALA A 796 -11.80 -6.21 72.70
CA ALA A 796 -11.32 -6.16 74.07
C ALA A 796 -10.07 -5.27 74.19
N PHE A 797 -10.05 -4.43 75.22
CA PHE A 797 -8.95 -3.53 75.53
C PHE A 797 -8.87 -3.25 77.04
N SER A 798 -7.71 -2.78 77.50
CA SER A 798 -7.52 -2.38 78.90
C SER A 798 -7.17 -0.89 78.98
N LEU A 799 -7.73 -0.23 80.00
CA LEU A 799 -7.47 1.18 80.31
C LEU A 799 -6.88 1.33 81.69
N SER A 800 -5.83 2.12 81.82
CA SER A 800 -5.30 2.57 83.10
C SER A 800 -5.12 4.08 83.10
N ALA A 801 -5.48 4.75 84.19
CA ALA A 801 -5.15 6.16 84.35
C ALA A 801 -3.62 6.31 84.41
N GLU A 802 -3.08 7.38 83.81
CA GLU A 802 -1.66 7.71 83.87
C GLU A 802 -1.43 8.96 84.72
N ASN A 803 -2.12 10.05 84.39
CA ASN A 803 -2.19 11.26 85.19
C ASN A 803 -3.45 12.07 84.87
N MET A 804 -3.80 13.04 85.70
CA MET A 804 -4.95 13.92 85.50
C MET A 804 -4.63 15.34 85.98
N HIS A 805 -5.38 16.33 85.52
CA HIS A 805 -5.21 17.72 85.94
C HIS A 805 -5.17 17.85 87.47
N PRO A 806 -4.27 18.68 88.06
CA PRO A 806 -4.08 18.76 89.52
C PRO A 806 -5.32 19.14 90.33
N ASP A 807 -6.30 19.79 89.70
CA ASP A 807 -7.55 20.22 90.33
C ASP A 807 -8.63 19.13 90.39
N ILE A 808 -8.40 17.99 89.73
CA ILE A 808 -9.29 16.83 89.79
C ILE A 808 -9.02 16.06 91.09
N ASP A 809 -10.07 15.85 91.89
CA ASP A 809 -10.07 14.99 93.08
C ASP A 809 -10.28 13.52 92.69
N SER A 810 -11.30 13.24 91.87
CA SER A 810 -11.56 11.90 91.34
C SER A 810 -12.07 11.92 89.90
N PHE A 811 -11.71 10.88 89.15
CA PHE A 811 -12.15 10.60 87.78
C PHE A 811 -12.87 9.24 87.74
N VAL A 812 -14.00 9.20 87.06
CA VAL A 812 -14.77 7.97 86.82
C VAL A 812 -15.12 7.88 85.33
N LEU A 813 -14.74 6.78 84.69
CA LEU A 813 -15.17 6.43 83.34
C LEU A 813 -16.04 5.18 83.42
N THR A 814 -17.27 5.26 82.90
CA THR A 814 -18.26 4.18 82.98
C THR A 814 -18.83 3.81 81.62
N ASP A 815 -18.97 2.51 81.36
CA ASP A 815 -19.76 1.91 80.29
C ASP A 815 -20.59 0.75 80.88
N GLY A 816 -21.87 1.02 81.18
CA GLY A 816 -22.72 0.08 81.90
C GLY A 816 -22.14 -0.33 83.25
N ASP A 817 -21.85 -1.63 83.40
CA ASP A 817 -21.27 -2.21 84.63
C ASP A 817 -19.73 -2.11 84.67
N GLN A 818 -19.07 -1.69 83.58
CA GLN A 818 -17.62 -1.55 83.51
C GLN A 818 -17.22 -0.14 83.96
N VAL A 819 -16.46 -0.04 85.06
CA VAL A 819 -16.11 1.24 85.68
C VAL A 819 -14.62 1.33 85.98
N LEU A 820 -13.96 2.36 85.43
CA LEU A 820 -12.62 2.79 85.82
C LEU A 820 -12.77 3.98 86.78
N ARG A 821 -12.36 3.80 88.03
CA ARG A 821 -12.33 4.87 89.05
C ARG A 821 -10.90 5.16 89.46
N TYR A 822 -10.51 6.43 89.43
CA TYR A 822 -9.19 6.88 89.83
C TYR A 822 -9.27 8.13 90.72
N ALA A 823 -8.58 8.10 91.86
CA ALA A 823 -8.51 9.19 92.83
C ALA A 823 -7.12 9.21 93.47
N HIS A 824 -6.09 9.54 92.68
CA HIS A 824 -4.67 9.59 93.10
C HIS A 824 -4.16 8.29 93.76
N GLY A 825 -4.71 7.13 93.35
CA GLY A 825 -4.37 5.81 93.87
C GLY A 825 -3.39 5.02 92.97
N PRO A 826 -3.22 3.70 93.19
CA PRO A 826 -2.39 2.88 92.31
C PRO A 826 -3.00 2.77 90.90
N LEU A 827 -2.15 2.90 89.86
CA LEU A 827 -2.56 2.76 88.47
C LEU A 827 -2.86 1.27 88.18
N ARG A 828 -4.13 0.88 88.18
CA ARG A 828 -4.57 -0.48 87.85
C ARG A 828 -5.28 -0.48 86.49
N PRO A 829 -4.89 -1.36 85.56
CA PRO A 829 -5.63 -1.54 84.32
C PRO A 829 -6.99 -2.18 84.58
N VAL A 830 -8.02 -1.68 83.89
CA VAL A 830 -9.38 -2.20 83.89
C VAL A 830 -9.70 -2.64 82.46
N ASN A 831 -10.23 -3.85 82.32
CA ASN A 831 -10.59 -4.42 81.02
C ASN A 831 -12.00 -3.97 80.62
N PHE A 832 -12.12 -3.50 79.39
CA PHE A 832 -13.35 -3.11 78.72
C PHE A 832 -13.60 -4.00 77.51
N HIS A 833 -14.86 -4.17 77.14
CA HIS A 833 -15.26 -4.85 75.93
C HIS A 833 -16.21 -3.96 75.13
N TRP A 834 -16.00 -3.92 73.82
CA TRP A 834 -16.93 -3.30 72.90
C TRP A 834 -17.47 -4.37 71.93
N PRO A 835 -18.78 -4.37 71.61
CA PRO A 835 -19.84 -3.54 72.18
C PRO A 835 -20.12 -3.85 73.66
N GLY A 836 -20.36 -2.82 74.48
CA GLY A 836 -20.66 -2.96 75.91
C GLY A 836 -22.05 -3.55 76.19
N SER A 837 -22.31 -3.93 77.45
CA SER A 837 -23.57 -4.56 77.88
C SER A 837 -24.75 -3.59 78.03
N ALA A 838 -24.49 -2.29 78.07
CA ALA A 838 -25.53 -1.26 78.25
C ALA A 838 -26.38 -1.05 76.98
N ALA A 839 -27.70 -1.05 77.15
CA ALA A 839 -28.65 -0.88 76.04
C ALA A 839 -28.54 0.48 75.32
N THR A 840 -28.06 1.52 76.01
CA THR A 840 -27.92 2.89 75.48
C THR A 840 -26.62 3.13 74.72
N GLY A 841 -25.59 2.29 74.93
CA GLY A 841 -24.26 2.52 74.36
C GLY A 841 -23.67 3.88 74.76
N GLU A 842 -23.76 4.27 76.02
CA GLU A 842 -23.20 5.54 76.49
C GLU A 842 -21.94 5.31 77.31
N VAL A 843 -20.83 5.96 76.89
CA VAL A 843 -19.59 6.02 77.67
C VAL A 843 -19.54 7.39 78.34
N GLN A 844 -19.58 7.40 79.67
CA GLN A 844 -19.58 8.64 80.46
C GLN A 844 -18.28 8.80 81.22
N ALA A 845 -17.63 9.94 81.01
CA ALA A 845 -16.49 10.40 81.79
C ALA A 845 -16.96 11.50 82.76
N GLN A 846 -16.70 11.32 84.04
CA GLN A 846 -17.05 12.28 85.09
C GLN A 846 -15.81 12.60 85.91
N ILE A 847 -15.59 13.89 86.17
CA ILE A 847 -14.59 14.38 87.11
C ILE A 847 -15.28 15.09 88.27
N VAL A 848 -14.73 14.92 89.47
CA VAL A 848 -15.04 15.72 90.65
C VAL A 848 -13.81 16.57 90.92
N LEU A 849 -13.97 17.88 90.94
CA LEU A 849 -12.91 18.83 91.24
C LEU A 849 -12.74 18.99 92.77
N LYS A 850 -11.58 19.45 93.22
CA LYS A 850 -11.29 19.69 94.65
C LYS A 850 -12.23 20.72 95.30
N ASN A 851 -12.89 21.57 94.52
CA ASN A 851 -13.91 22.52 94.98
C ASN A 851 -15.30 21.86 95.15
N GLY A 852 -15.44 20.57 94.84
CA GLY A 852 -16.70 19.82 94.90
C GLY A 852 -17.55 19.89 93.63
N GLU A 853 -17.18 20.69 92.63
CA GLU A 853 -17.89 20.75 91.35
C GLU A 853 -17.70 19.46 90.54
N THR A 854 -18.76 19.03 89.90
CA THR A 854 -18.75 17.85 89.03
C THR A 854 -18.89 18.28 87.58
N GLN A 855 -17.96 17.85 86.73
CA GLN A 855 -18.05 18.00 85.28
C GLN A 855 -18.17 16.62 84.64
N SER A 856 -18.89 16.52 83.53
CA SER A 856 -19.01 15.26 82.80
C SER A 856 -19.00 15.47 81.29
N ARG A 857 -18.50 14.45 80.59
CA ARG A 857 -18.50 14.35 79.14
C ARG A 857 -19.08 12.98 78.78
N VAL A 858 -20.11 12.98 77.95
CA VAL A 858 -20.83 11.76 77.55
C VAL A 858 -20.62 11.53 76.06
N PHE A 859 -20.20 10.33 75.71
CA PHE A 859 -20.16 9.83 74.34
C PHE A 859 -21.36 8.90 74.15
N ARG A 860 -22.18 9.16 73.14
CA ARG A 860 -23.40 8.40 72.88
C ARG A 860 -23.26 7.52 71.65
N GLY A 861 -24.03 6.43 71.64
CA GLY A 861 -24.19 5.56 70.49
C GLY A 861 -23.38 4.28 70.59
N ARG A 862 -23.71 3.29 69.75
CA ARG A 862 -23.06 1.98 69.78
C ARG A 862 -21.57 2.05 69.51
N TRP A 863 -21.08 3.15 68.92
CA TRP A 863 -19.67 3.39 68.64
C TRP A 863 -19.00 4.39 69.59
N ALA A 864 -19.59 4.69 70.75
CA ALA A 864 -19.09 5.67 71.71
C ALA A 864 -17.60 5.51 72.09
N TRP A 865 -17.11 4.27 72.21
CA TRP A 865 -15.69 3.99 72.46
C TRP A 865 -14.77 4.50 71.35
N PHE A 866 -15.16 4.40 70.09
CA PHE A 866 -14.36 4.88 68.97
C PHE A 866 -14.28 6.41 68.94
N ARG A 867 -15.35 7.10 69.35
CA ARG A 867 -15.36 8.58 69.49
C ARG A 867 -14.40 9.03 70.59
N LEU A 868 -14.26 8.23 71.63
CA LEU A 868 -13.26 8.44 72.67
C LEU A 868 -11.84 8.14 72.13
N PHE A 869 -11.67 7.06 71.36
CA PHE A 869 -10.37 6.71 70.75
C PHE A 869 -9.87 7.68 69.67
N GLU A 870 -10.68 8.61 69.18
CA GLU A 870 -10.21 9.71 68.34
C GLU A 870 -9.24 10.64 69.08
N GLN A 871 -9.25 10.66 70.41
CA GLN A 871 -8.38 11.49 71.24
C GLN A 871 -7.04 10.81 71.59
N ILE A 872 -6.71 9.71 70.92
CA ILE A 872 -5.43 9.01 71.09
C ILE A 872 -4.34 9.77 70.34
N ASP A 873 -3.24 10.11 71.03
CA ASP A 873 -2.07 10.75 70.46
C ASP A 873 -1.15 9.68 69.84
N GLU A 874 -0.78 9.81 68.56
CA GLU A 874 -0.14 8.77 67.74
C GLU A 874 1.35 8.55 68.03
N HIS A 875 1.92 9.24 69.02
CA HIS A 875 3.34 9.14 69.35
C HIS A 875 3.72 7.83 70.10
N LYS A 876 3.95 6.75 69.32
CA LYS A 876 4.79 5.53 69.54
C LYS A 876 4.68 4.70 70.83
N ARG A 877 4.31 3.40 70.68
CA ARG A 877 5.06 2.14 70.97
C ARG A 877 4.14 0.95 70.61
N GLU A 878 4.70 -0.20 70.21
CA GLU A 878 3.92 -1.40 69.85
C GLU A 878 2.98 -1.82 71.00
N GLY A 879 1.67 -1.78 70.78
CA GLY A 879 0.64 -2.35 71.67
C GLY A 879 0.05 -1.43 72.74
N GLU A 880 0.66 -0.27 73.03
CA GLU A 880 0.16 0.70 74.02
C GLU A 880 0.00 2.09 73.40
N ALA A 881 -1.18 2.69 73.56
CA ALA A 881 -1.52 4.01 73.06
C ALA A 881 -1.85 4.96 74.22
N ARG A 882 -1.47 6.23 74.11
CA ARG A 882 -1.82 7.27 75.09
C ARG A 882 -3.09 8.00 74.64
N LEU A 883 -4.07 8.04 75.52
CA LEU A 883 -5.35 8.71 75.33
C LEU A 883 -5.41 9.94 76.24
N SER A 884 -5.59 11.13 75.67
CA SER A 884 -5.75 12.37 76.43
C SER A 884 -7.19 12.84 76.33
N LEU A 885 -8.00 12.57 77.36
CA LEU A 885 -9.40 12.98 77.41
C LEU A 885 -9.55 14.33 78.10
N ASP A 886 -10.03 15.33 77.39
CA ASP A 886 -10.41 16.62 77.99
C ASP A 886 -11.86 16.59 78.49
N VAL A 887 -12.07 16.83 79.80
CA VAL A 887 -13.40 16.98 80.41
C VAL A 887 -13.55 18.42 80.88
N ALA A 888 -14.21 19.25 80.07
CA ALA A 888 -14.52 20.66 80.37
C ALA A 888 -13.27 21.53 80.68
N GLY A 889 -12.15 21.31 79.98
CA GLY A 889 -10.89 22.05 80.14
C GLY A 889 -9.90 21.37 81.09
N TYR A 890 -10.25 20.20 81.65
CA TYR A 890 -9.41 19.43 82.55
C TYR A 890 -8.96 18.11 81.86
N PRO A 891 -7.71 18.00 81.42
CA PRO A 891 -7.21 16.79 80.76
C PRO A 891 -6.99 15.63 81.73
N VAL A 892 -7.36 14.43 81.30
CA VAL A 892 -7.11 13.14 81.93
C VAL A 892 -6.35 12.25 80.94
N ASN A 893 -5.10 11.94 81.25
CA ASN A 893 -4.26 11.07 80.45
C ASN A 893 -4.39 9.61 80.91
N MET A 894 -4.63 8.72 79.96
CA MET A 894 -4.81 7.29 80.17
C MET A 894 -3.93 6.51 79.20
N ARG A 895 -3.59 5.28 79.60
CA ARG A 895 -2.95 4.29 78.73
C ARG A 895 -3.96 3.25 78.31
N VAL A 896 -4.03 3.03 77.00
CA VAL A 896 -4.89 2.02 76.36
C VAL A 896 -3.99 0.91 75.82
N ALA A 897 -4.31 -0.34 76.14
CA ALA A 897 -3.69 -1.50 75.51
C ALA A 897 -4.77 -2.37 74.86
N PHE A 898 -4.70 -2.54 73.55
CA PHE A 898 -5.62 -3.39 72.79
C PHE A 898 -5.17 -4.86 72.87
N ALA A 899 -6.13 -5.79 72.89
CA ALA A 899 -5.80 -7.22 72.90
C ALA A 899 -5.11 -7.67 71.60
N THR A 900 -5.34 -6.96 70.50
CA THR A 900 -4.65 -7.15 69.23
C THR A 900 -3.40 -6.26 69.19
N ALA A 901 -2.26 -6.79 68.75
CA ALA A 901 -1.02 -6.02 68.57
C ALA A 901 -1.09 -4.99 67.41
N SER A 902 -2.29 -4.73 66.87
CA SER A 902 -2.54 -3.82 65.76
C SER A 902 -3.02 -2.48 66.29
N ALA A 903 -2.47 -1.39 65.77
CA ALA A 903 -3.02 -0.06 66.00
C ALA A 903 -4.46 0.02 65.50
N VAL A 904 -5.27 0.92 66.06
CA VAL A 904 -6.61 1.23 65.55
C VAL A 904 -6.49 1.53 64.05
N PRO A 905 -7.17 0.80 63.15
CA PRO A 905 -7.06 1.02 61.72
C PRO A 905 -7.40 2.47 61.35
N GLU A 906 -6.51 3.13 60.61
CA GLU A 906 -6.68 4.53 60.15
C GLU A 906 -8.01 4.73 59.39
N ALA A 907 -8.51 3.68 58.74
CA ALA A 907 -9.79 3.65 58.06
C ALA A 907 -11.01 3.93 58.96
N LEU A 908 -10.95 3.64 60.25
CA LEU A 908 -12.02 3.96 61.21
C LEU A 908 -12.00 5.44 61.64
N ARG A 909 -11.07 6.24 61.10
CA ARG A 909 -10.92 7.68 61.34
C ARG A 909 -10.95 8.51 60.06
N GLN A 910 -11.18 7.89 58.90
CA GLN A 910 -11.11 8.53 57.60
C GLN A 910 -12.36 8.27 56.77
N ARG A 911 -12.73 9.26 55.95
CA ARG A 911 -13.89 9.18 55.05
C ARG A 911 -13.76 8.00 54.10
N LEU A 912 -14.58 6.98 54.32
CA LEU A 912 -14.63 5.78 53.48
C LEU A 912 -15.81 5.89 52.51
N LEU A 913 -15.53 5.73 51.21
CA LEU A 913 -16.51 5.82 50.13
C LEU A 913 -16.66 4.48 49.43
N CYS A 914 -17.90 4.11 49.14
CA CYS A 914 -18.19 2.94 48.32
C CYS A 914 -18.00 3.31 46.84
N PRO A 915 -17.17 2.57 46.08
CA PRO A 915 -16.89 2.90 44.68
C PRO A 915 -18.16 2.92 43.83
N GLN A 916 -18.36 4.01 43.08
CA GLN A 916 -19.46 4.17 42.12
C GLN A 916 -19.03 3.80 40.69
N GLU A 917 -17.73 3.92 40.43
CA GLU A 917 -17.09 3.56 39.18
C GLU A 917 -16.75 2.06 39.15
N ASP A 918 -16.10 1.64 38.07
CA ASP A 918 -15.66 0.27 37.91
C ASP A 918 -14.57 -0.11 38.93
N LEU A 919 -14.68 -1.32 39.48
CA LEU A 919 -13.71 -1.89 40.43
C LEU A 919 -12.36 -2.21 39.76
N PHE A 920 -12.39 -2.41 38.44
CA PHE A 920 -11.25 -2.62 37.56
C PHE A 920 -11.32 -1.64 36.40
N SER A 921 -10.17 -1.04 36.05
CA SER A 921 -9.99 -0.17 34.88
C SER A 921 -10.13 -0.93 33.57
#